data_AF-A0AAP4BBR9-F1
#
_entry.id   AF-A0AAP4BBR9-F1
#
_cell.length_a   1.000
_cell.length_b   1.000
_cell.length_c   1.000
_cell.angle_alpha   90.00
_cell.angle_beta   90.00
_cell.angle_gamma   90.00
#
_symmetry.space_group_name_H-M   'P 1'
#
loop_
_entity.id
_entity.type
_entity.pdbx_description
1 polymer ?
#
loop_
_entity_poly.entity_id
_entity_poly.type
_entity_poly.pdbx_seq_one_letter_code
_entity_poly.pdbx_strand_id
1 'polypeptide(L)'
;MKHRLAILLIGILCVAMLSGCNQSGTEDVPGNAELPSVEEELVVEEESLPDIEDTIFAGRMTWNENDYLYEVPTDVLAGVSQAEVHRMGNNLLLVFNEYDGETNQSACTVKLVSIENGEVLGENKLTNLMYATVQVLDNHVAVNDLGDSKCYLLDKDLKLVDAYGLLGGTFCLNAAGEKAYLFTYDRGIKEIELSTGTETVLMKDAASSYLCKSNGKEAAFVYTDLSTYMRESCVLDLTNGTFRRIESPYAYSSLETSGDTWLGKVDCEDPLYVLADGENQNQFYVNFSSSVGFNQASGHVILSEMIEDGATTLDAYDVQGNLISRANADGLAHYMMSEYVWYDEYDGYVFTMMDENGQDHLMFWQISEGLTDSLVMESVEDVMKEPAGSAVSQELFDLADVLSEKYGVEIHIADQCDTEFTDHRADLLLSEEDILQTLNTLDYAMGRYPEGFFEQLKHNTHKKIEIQILGVLEKDYSTEETTYVSGGFVNYMYPGKYVMALDGRAMNLSEEINPIVEELIYHEFSHIIDKRMEYFAMFNADAAYSDYGWESLNPEGYVYNDSYYGNLDPQYADYFVDAYACTNGTEDRARTMEYAMGGYIGIFAEKKGLTEKLEYYCKGIRDSFDTTGWTEVLPWEETLNAVR
;
A
#
# COMPACT_ATOMS: atom_id res chain seq x y z
N MET A 1 16.92 16.75 19.27
CA MET A 1 17.33 17.79 20.26
C MET A 1 18.17 18.85 19.53
N LYS A 2 17.61 20.06 19.38
CA LYS A 2 18.24 21.37 19.03
C LYS A 2 18.87 21.61 17.64
N HIS A 3 18.07 22.38 16.88
CA HIS A 3 18.40 23.54 16.04
C HIS A 3 18.89 23.31 14.61
N ARG A 4 18.05 23.69 13.63
CA ARG A 4 18.11 25.04 13.02
C ARG A 4 16.79 25.43 12.35
N LEU A 5 16.08 26.32 13.05
CA LEU A 5 15.11 27.27 12.51
C LEU A 5 15.86 28.61 12.41
N ALA A 6 15.78 29.30 11.26
CA ALA A 6 16.13 30.72 11.16
C ALA A 6 15.13 31.42 10.23
N ILE A 7 14.55 32.47 10.79
CA ILE A 7 13.31 33.17 10.45
C ILE A 7 13.59 34.48 9.68
N LEU A 8 12.72 34.76 8.70
CA LEU A 8 12.15 36.02 8.15
C LEU A 8 12.90 37.38 8.05
N LEU A 9 12.45 38.08 6.97
CA LEU A 9 12.07 39.51 6.83
C LEU A 9 13.12 40.56 6.40
N ILE A 10 12.88 41.15 5.21
CA ILE A 10 12.51 42.57 4.99
C ILE A 10 12.15 42.76 3.49
N GLY A 11 10.99 43.36 3.22
CA GLY A 11 10.46 43.58 1.87
C GLY A 11 10.80 44.92 1.22
N ILE A 12 10.24 45.15 0.02
CA ILE A 12 9.49 46.33 -0.42
C ILE A 12 9.10 46.14 -1.90
N LEU A 13 7.81 46.41 -2.15
CA LEU A 13 7.13 46.50 -3.43
C LEU A 13 7.54 47.76 -4.23
N CYS A 14 7.29 47.70 -5.55
CA CYS A 14 6.89 48.80 -6.46
C CYS A 14 7.85 49.30 -7.56
N VAL A 15 7.40 49.06 -8.80
CA VAL A 15 7.08 50.04 -9.87
C VAL A 15 8.22 50.85 -10.52
N ALA A 16 8.40 50.61 -11.83
CA ALA A 16 8.47 51.64 -12.89
C ALA A 16 8.32 50.93 -14.26
N MET A 17 7.17 50.93 -14.95
CA MET A 17 6.59 52.01 -15.76
C MET A 17 7.62 52.75 -16.65
N LEU A 18 7.61 52.49 -17.96
CA LEU A 18 7.04 53.42 -18.97
C LEU A 18 7.43 53.08 -20.43
N SER A 19 6.36 52.97 -21.24
CA SER A 19 6.17 53.56 -22.58
C SER A 19 7.07 53.15 -23.75
N GLY A 20 6.40 52.69 -24.81
CA GLY A 20 6.14 53.61 -25.91
C GLY A 20 6.55 53.16 -27.31
N CYS A 21 5.51 52.89 -28.12
CA CYS A 21 5.37 53.21 -29.54
C CYS A 21 6.41 52.71 -30.56
N ASN A 22 5.93 51.90 -31.53
CA ASN A 22 5.69 52.43 -32.89
C ASN A 22 4.89 51.48 -33.79
N GLN A 23 3.74 52.01 -34.26
CA GLN A 23 3.30 52.19 -35.67
C GLN A 23 3.55 51.06 -36.69
N SER A 24 2.66 50.71 -37.64
CA SER A 24 1.41 51.29 -38.16
C SER A 24 0.94 50.41 -39.34
N GLY A 25 -0.35 50.44 -39.71
CA GLY A 25 -0.71 50.29 -41.13
C GLY A 25 -2.04 49.63 -41.52
N THR A 26 -3.10 50.44 -41.51
CA THR A 26 -4.17 50.57 -42.52
C THR A 26 -5.31 49.54 -42.68
N GLU A 27 -6.49 50.16 -42.82
CA GLU A 27 -7.87 49.68 -42.93
C GLU A 27 -8.17 48.88 -44.21
N ASP A 28 -9.16 47.97 -44.13
CA ASP A 28 -10.25 47.84 -45.11
C ASP A 28 -11.41 46.98 -44.54
N VAL A 29 -12.63 47.49 -44.71
CA VAL A 29 -13.97 46.91 -44.44
C VAL A 29 -14.85 47.32 -45.66
N PRO A 30 -15.97 46.68 -46.09
CA PRO A 30 -16.71 45.49 -45.61
C PRO A 30 -17.12 44.47 -46.73
N GLY A 31 -17.74 43.35 -46.33
CA GLY A 31 -18.58 42.53 -47.21
C GLY A 31 -19.63 41.73 -46.44
N ASN A 32 -20.84 42.27 -46.34
CA ASN A 32 -22.05 41.68 -45.75
C ASN A 32 -22.40 40.28 -46.28
N ALA A 33 -22.74 39.37 -45.38
CA ALA A 33 -23.78 38.37 -45.59
C ALA A 33 -24.53 38.15 -44.27
N GLU A 34 -25.73 38.73 -44.17
CA GLU A 34 -26.70 38.47 -43.11
C GLU A 34 -27.12 37.00 -43.15
N LEU A 35 -27.01 36.32 -42.01
CA LEU A 35 -27.71 35.07 -41.71
C LEU A 35 -28.62 35.31 -40.50
N PRO A 36 -29.84 34.73 -40.47
CA PRO A 36 -30.87 35.13 -39.52
C PRO A 36 -30.53 34.70 -38.09
N SER A 37 -30.74 35.62 -37.15
CA SER A 37 -30.78 35.38 -35.71
C SER A 37 -31.92 34.44 -35.37
N VAL A 38 -31.59 33.24 -34.90
CA VAL A 38 -32.47 32.45 -34.03
C VAL A 38 -31.84 32.53 -32.65
N GLU A 39 -32.25 33.54 -31.89
CA GLU A 39 -32.09 33.52 -30.43
C GLU A 39 -33.15 32.53 -29.91
N GLU A 40 -32.77 31.26 -29.79
CA GLU A 40 -33.35 30.43 -28.73
C GLU A 40 -32.56 30.77 -27.47
N GLU A 41 -33.11 31.68 -26.66
CA GLU A 41 -32.74 31.78 -25.24
C GLU A 41 -33.02 30.41 -24.61
N LEU A 42 -31.97 29.59 -24.48
CA LEU A 42 -31.91 28.57 -23.45
C LEU A 42 -31.96 29.31 -22.11
N VAL A 43 -33.18 29.50 -21.62
CA VAL A 43 -33.43 29.77 -20.20
C VAL A 43 -33.00 28.51 -19.48
N VAL A 44 -31.74 28.48 -19.06
CA VAL A 44 -31.32 27.63 -17.96
C VAL A 44 -32.01 28.23 -16.75
N GLU A 45 -33.11 27.61 -16.31
CA GLU A 45 -33.59 27.86 -14.96
C GLU A 45 -32.43 27.48 -14.04
N GLU A 46 -31.78 28.48 -13.43
CA GLU A 46 -31.04 28.25 -12.19
C GLU A 46 -32.08 27.71 -11.21
N GLU A 47 -32.14 26.38 -11.07
CA GLU A 47 -32.81 25.78 -9.93
C GLU A 47 -32.11 26.36 -8.69
N SER A 48 -32.79 27.28 -8.02
CA SER A 48 -32.32 27.80 -6.74
C SER A 48 -32.15 26.62 -5.80
N LEU A 49 -30.96 26.47 -5.20
CA LEU A 49 -30.69 25.47 -4.18
C LEU A 49 -31.84 25.46 -3.15
N PRO A 50 -32.32 24.29 -2.70
CA PRO A 50 -33.38 24.20 -1.70
C PRO A 50 -33.00 25.01 -0.45
N ASP A 51 -33.97 25.71 0.12
CA ASP A 51 -33.75 26.53 1.31
C ASP A 51 -33.39 25.62 2.49
N ILE A 52 -32.14 25.72 2.95
CA ILE A 52 -31.63 25.00 4.12
C ILE A 52 -32.53 25.22 5.35
N GLU A 53 -33.24 26.35 5.43
CA GLU A 53 -34.13 26.68 6.55
C GLU A 53 -35.41 25.81 6.62
N ASP A 54 -35.70 25.01 5.59
CA ASP A 54 -36.79 24.02 5.58
C ASP A 54 -36.28 22.57 5.75
N THR A 55 -35.09 22.39 6.35
CA THR A 55 -34.43 21.08 6.54
C THR A 55 -34.02 20.84 7.99
N ILE A 56 -33.43 19.68 8.30
CA ILE A 56 -32.81 19.35 9.59
C ILE A 56 -31.66 20.32 9.92
N PHE A 57 -31.08 20.99 8.93
CA PHE A 57 -30.05 22.00 9.09
C PHE A 57 -30.62 23.37 9.51
N ALA A 58 -31.94 23.50 9.60
CA ALA A 58 -32.60 24.68 10.15
C ALA A 58 -32.23 24.85 11.64
N GLY A 59 -31.84 26.07 12.02
CA GLY A 59 -31.42 26.35 13.40
C GLY A 59 -30.05 25.77 13.79
N ARG A 60 -29.26 25.30 12.81
CA ARG A 60 -27.85 24.96 12.99
C ARG A 60 -27.06 26.08 13.67
N MET A 61 -26.07 25.72 14.47
CA MET A 61 -25.25 26.66 15.22
C MET A 61 -23.84 26.62 14.68
N THR A 62 -23.24 27.77 14.38
CA THR A 62 -21.84 27.85 13.94
C THR A 62 -20.92 27.22 14.98
N TRP A 63 -20.06 26.29 14.54
CA TRP A 63 -19.04 25.67 15.38
C TRP A 63 -17.79 26.54 15.42
N ASN A 64 -17.52 27.14 16.58
CA ASN A 64 -16.52 28.20 16.76
C ASN A 64 -16.76 29.38 15.79
N GLU A 65 -15.94 30.43 15.81
CA GLU A 65 -16.16 31.67 15.02
C GLU A 65 -16.00 31.47 13.48
N ASN A 66 -16.15 30.25 12.95
CA ASN A 66 -15.96 29.90 11.54
C ASN A 66 -17.29 29.90 10.77
N ASP A 67 -17.28 30.48 9.57
CA ASP A 67 -18.49 30.78 8.78
C ASP A 67 -19.08 29.57 8.01
N TYR A 68 -18.56 28.33 8.16
CA TYR A 68 -18.94 27.20 7.28
C TYR A 68 -19.08 25.83 7.94
N LEU A 69 -18.78 25.69 9.23
CA LEU A 69 -19.00 24.45 9.98
C LEU A 69 -20.09 24.69 11.02
N TYR A 70 -21.07 23.79 11.05
CA TYR A 70 -22.25 23.94 11.89
C TYR A 70 -22.55 22.67 12.67
N GLU A 71 -22.91 22.83 13.94
CA GLU A 71 -23.58 21.78 14.71
C GLU A 71 -25.06 21.77 14.34
N VAL A 72 -25.59 20.58 14.07
CA VAL A 72 -27.00 20.33 13.77
C VAL A 72 -27.68 19.87 15.08
N PRO A 73 -28.56 20.69 15.68
CA PRO A 73 -29.23 20.33 16.93
C PRO A 73 -30.08 19.07 16.74
N THR A 74 -29.74 18.00 17.45
CA THR A 74 -30.49 16.75 17.36
C THR A 74 -30.49 15.99 18.68
N ASP A 75 -31.66 15.50 19.07
CA ASP A 75 -31.80 14.59 20.21
C ASP A 75 -31.50 13.13 19.80
N VAL A 76 -31.30 12.84 18.51
CA VAL A 76 -31.14 11.47 18.01
C VAL A 76 -29.81 10.85 18.45
N LEU A 77 -28.79 11.68 18.69
CA LEU A 77 -27.48 11.28 19.21
C LEU A 77 -27.40 11.27 20.74
N ALA A 78 -28.48 11.65 21.45
CA ALA A 78 -28.44 11.79 22.90
C ALA A 78 -28.08 10.49 23.61
N GLY A 79 -26.95 10.49 24.33
CA GLY A 79 -26.48 9.34 25.11
C GLY A 79 -25.80 8.25 24.26
N VAL A 80 -25.45 8.55 23.02
CA VAL A 80 -24.69 7.67 22.14
C VAL A 80 -23.29 8.23 21.91
N SER A 81 -22.33 7.33 21.67
CA SER A 81 -20.95 7.63 21.33
C SER A 81 -20.52 6.79 20.14
N GLN A 82 -19.65 7.32 19.28
CA GLN A 82 -19.15 6.66 18.07
C GLN A 82 -20.25 6.29 17.06
N ALA A 83 -21.23 7.18 16.86
CA ALA A 83 -22.23 7.03 15.82
C ALA A 83 -21.60 7.15 14.42
N GLU A 84 -21.91 6.22 13.52
CA GLU A 84 -21.59 6.34 12.09
C GLU A 84 -22.79 6.91 11.34
N VAL A 85 -22.54 7.57 10.21
CA VAL A 85 -23.57 8.19 9.37
C VAL A 85 -23.37 7.82 7.91
N HIS A 86 -24.47 7.49 7.24
CA HIS A 86 -24.51 7.18 5.82
C HIS A 86 -25.67 7.88 5.13
N ARG A 87 -25.60 8.00 3.80
CA ARG A 87 -26.73 8.42 2.96
C ARG A 87 -27.61 7.23 2.63
N MET A 88 -28.92 7.35 2.83
CA MET A 88 -29.92 6.40 2.34
C MET A 88 -31.03 7.16 1.61
N GLY A 89 -30.94 7.20 0.28
CA GLY A 89 -31.77 8.10 -0.53
C GLY A 89 -31.52 9.57 -0.17
N ASN A 90 -32.57 10.29 0.23
CA ASN A 90 -32.49 11.68 0.68
C ASN A 90 -32.39 11.81 2.21
N ASN A 91 -32.20 10.70 2.94
CA ASN A 91 -32.24 10.66 4.39
C ASN A 91 -30.88 10.22 4.96
N LEU A 92 -30.69 10.48 6.25
CA LEU A 92 -29.52 10.03 7.00
C LEU A 92 -29.80 8.69 7.65
N LEU A 93 -28.90 7.73 7.46
CA LEU A 93 -28.87 6.51 8.24
C LEU A 93 -27.81 6.65 9.33
N LEU A 94 -28.23 6.67 10.59
CA LEU A 94 -27.34 6.67 11.75
C LEU A 94 -27.17 5.25 12.26
N VAL A 95 -25.93 4.85 12.51
CA VAL A 95 -25.56 3.52 12.98
C VAL A 95 -24.86 3.65 14.33
N PHE A 96 -25.24 2.79 15.27
CA PHE A 96 -24.70 2.79 16.63
C PHE A 96 -24.27 1.38 16.99
N ASN A 97 -22.98 1.21 17.21
CA ASN A 97 -22.40 -0.05 17.63
C ASN A 97 -22.13 -0.02 19.15
N GLU A 98 -22.84 -0.85 19.89
CA GLU A 98 -22.68 -1.00 21.33
C GLU A 98 -21.89 -2.28 21.61
N TYR A 99 -20.86 -2.22 22.45
CA TYR A 99 -20.08 -3.39 22.87
C TYR A 99 -20.25 -3.66 24.38
N ASP A 100 -20.67 -4.86 24.72
CA ASP A 100 -20.71 -5.35 26.11
C ASP A 100 -19.47 -6.19 26.40
N GLY A 101 -18.54 -5.60 27.16
CA GLY A 101 -17.29 -6.26 27.57
C GLY A 101 -17.47 -7.43 28.54
N GLU A 102 -18.62 -7.59 29.22
CA GLU A 102 -18.87 -8.73 30.10
C GLU A 102 -19.29 -9.97 29.33
N THR A 103 -20.11 -9.79 28.28
CA THR A 103 -20.63 -10.89 27.46
C THR A 103 -19.84 -11.11 26.17
N ASN A 104 -18.93 -10.19 25.81
CA ASN A 104 -18.21 -10.15 24.55
C ASN A 104 -19.17 -10.19 23.36
N GLN A 105 -20.29 -9.48 23.49
CA GLN A 105 -21.32 -9.34 22.46
C GLN A 105 -21.53 -7.88 22.12
N SER A 106 -21.83 -7.64 20.85
CA SER A 106 -22.14 -6.34 20.30
C SER A 106 -23.63 -6.26 19.92
N ALA A 107 -24.16 -5.04 19.90
CA ALA A 107 -25.45 -4.74 19.30
C ALA A 107 -25.26 -3.62 18.27
N CYS A 108 -25.99 -3.70 17.17
CA CYS A 108 -26.00 -2.68 16.12
C CYS A 108 -27.41 -2.10 16.05
N THR A 109 -27.53 -0.80 16.31
CA THR A 109 -28.77 -0.05 16.16
C THR A 109 -28.66 0.82 14.93
N VAL A 110 -29.66 0.78 14.06
CA VAL A 110 -29.75 1.64 12.88
C VAL A 110 -31.01 2.51 12.96
N LYS A 111 -30.88 3.80 12.68
CA LYS A 111 -32.00 4.77 12.67
C LYS A 111 -31.99 5.56 11.36
N LEU A 112 -33.14 5.60 10.69
CA LEU A 112 -33.35 6.42 9.50
C LEU A 112 -33.95 7.76 9.93
N VAL A 113 -33.26 8.85 9.62
CA VAL A 113 -33.63 10.22 10.01
C VAL A 113 -33.89 11.06 8.76
N SER A 114 -35.04 11.71 8.74
CA SER A 114 -35.42 12.61 7.65
C SER A 114 -34.54 13.85 7.61
N ILE A 115 -33.98 14.18 6.45
CA ILE A 115 -33.31 15.47 6.25
C ILE A 115 -34.31 16.62 6.16
N GLU A 116 -35.56 16.38 5.78
CA GLU A 116 -36.53 17.46 5.65
C GLU A 116 -36.91 18.06 7.01
N ASN A 117 -36.91 17.26 8.08
CA ASN A 117 -37.45 17.70 9.37
C ASN A 117 -36.82 17.08 10.61
N GLY A 118 -35.82 16.20 10.45
CA GLY A 118 -35.16 15.51 11.57
C GLY A 118 -35.99 14.40 12.22
N GLU A 119 -37.16 14.05 11.68
CA GLU A 119 -37.98 12.97 12.25
C GLU A 119 -37.34 11.60 12.02
N VAL A 120 -37.38 10.73 13.04
CA VAL A 120 -36.98 9.33 12.91
C VAL A 120 -38.07 8.58 12.14
N LEU A 121 -37.74 8.17 10.92
CA LEU A 121 -38.63 7.48 9.99
C LEU A 121 -38.69 5.97 10.27
N GLY A 122 -37.61 5.40 10.82
CA GLY A 122 -37.50 3.97 11.14
C GLY A 122 -36.34 3.69 12.09
N GLU A 123 -36.40 2.56 12.79
CA GLU A 123 -35.34 2.09 13.70
C GLU A 123 -35.33 0.56 13.76
N ASN A 124 -34.14 -0.03 13.84
CA ASN A 124 -33.93 -1.43 14.19
C ASN A 124 -32.74 -1.60 15.12
N LYS A 125 -32.78 -2.63 15.96
CA LYS A 125 -31.66 -3.04 16.82
C LYS A 125 -31.43 -4.53 16.71
N LEU A 126 -30.28 -4.90 16.19
CA LEU A 126 -29.77 -6.27 16.16
C LEU A 126 -28.85 -6.49 17.35
N THR A 127 -28.95 -7.65 17.99
CA THR A 127 -28.23 -7.98 19.23
C THR A 127 -27.57 -9.35 19.11
N ASN A 128 -26.62 -9.65 20.00
CA ASN A 128 -25.79 -10.86 19.95
C ASN A 128 -24.92 -10.92 18.69
N LEU A 129 -24.39 -9.79 18.25
CA LEU A 129 -23.44 -9.71 17.16
C LEU A 129 -22.02 -9.88 17.71
N MET A 130 -21.07 -10.36 16.91
CA MET A 130 -19.66 -10.33 17.31
C MET A 130 -19.02 -9.01 16.90
N TYR A 131 -19.10 -8.67 15.61
CA TYR A 131 -18.53 -7.45 15.06
C TYR A 131 -19.36 -6.97 13.87
N ALA A 132 -20.09 -5.87 14.08
CA ALA A 132 -21.06 -5.36 13.11
C ALA A 132 -20.45 -4.29 12.21
N THR A 133 -20.67 -4.40 10.90
CA THR A 133 -20.48 -3.32 9.93
C THR A 133 -21.76 -3.11 9.13
N VAL A 134 -21.94 -1.91 8.59
CA VAL A 134 -23.14 -1.57 7.81
C VAL A 134 -22.78 -1.25 6.37
N GLN A 135 -23.59 -1.73 5.44
CA GLN A 135 -23.54 -1.35 4.03
C GLN A 135 -24.93 -0.86 3.61
N VAL A 136 -24.99 0.36 3.07
CA VAL A 136 -26.22 0.91 2.50
C VAL A 136 -26.36 0.46 1.04
N LEU A 137 -27.54 -0.02 0.69
CA LEU A 137 -27.92 -0.51 -0.64
C LEU A 137 -29.06 0.36 -1.20
N ASP A 138 -29.51 0.11 -2.43
CA ASP A 138 -30.50 0.97 -3.10
C ASP A 138 -31.82 1.09 -2.31
N ASN A 139 -32.32 -0.03 -1.79
CA ASN A 139 -33.60 -0.10 -1.06
C ASN A 139 -33.50 -0.89 0.25
N HIS A 140 -32.27 -1.22 0.68
CA HIS A 140 -32.02 -2.06 1.83
C HIS A 140 -30.82 -1.54 2.62
N VAL A 141 -30.70 -2.00 3.86
CA VAL A 141 -29.51 -1.85 4.69
C VAL A 141 -29.03 -3.25 5.06
N ALA A 142 -27.77 -3.55 4.79
CA ALA A 142 -27.14 -4.78 5.21
C ALA A 142 -26.34 -4.54 6.48
N VAL A 143 -26.65 -5.30 7.54
CA VAL A 143 -25.85 -5.34 8.77
C VAL A 143 -25.06 -6.64 8.76
N ASN A 144 -23.74 -6.52 8.64
CA ASN A 144 -22.82 -7.63 8.49
C ASN A 144 -22.16 -7.95 9.83
N ASP A 145 -22.37 -9.15 10.34
CA ASP A 145 -21.64 -9.67 11.50
C ASP A 145 -20.43 -10.46 11.01
N LEU A 146 -19.27 -9.80 10.96
CA LEU A 146 -18.05 -10.37 10.39
C LEU A 146 -17.50 -11.51 11.25
N GLY A 147 -17.68 -11.45 12.57
CA GLY A 147 -17.20 -12.51 13.47
C GLY A 147 -18.01 -13.81 13.34
N ASP A 148 -19.30 -13.68 13.11
CA ASP A 148 -20.24 -14.80 13.01
C ASP A 148 -20.56 -15.19 11.55
N SER A 149 -19.96 -14.49 10.58
CA SER A 149 -20.14 -14.71 9.15
C SER A 149 -21.62 -14.66 8.72
N LYS A 150 -22.35 -13.64 9.19
CA LYS A 150 -23.78 -13.44 8.88
C LYS A 150 -24.04 -12.06 8.30
N CYS A 151 -25.06 -11.98 7.46
CA CYS A 151 -25.57 -10.72 6.93
C CYS A 151 -27.07 -10.64 7.20
N TYR A 152 -27.53 -9.56 7.82
CA TYR A 152 -28.95 -9.27 8.06
C TYR A 152 -29.41 -8.18 7.11
N LEU A 153 -30.44 -8.45 6.31
CA LEU A 153 -30.96 -7.52 5.32
C LEU A 153 -32.22 -6.84 5.84
N LEU A 154 -32.16 -5.52 5.99
CA LEU A 154 -33.28 -4.67 6.39
C LEU A 154 -33.85 -3.95 5.16
N ASP A 155 -35.18 -3.79 5.08
CA ASP A 155 -35.81 -2.96 4.04
C ASP A 155 -35.60 -1.46 4.28
N LYS A 156 -36.09 -0.64 3.36
CA LYS A 156 -36.06 0.83 3.46
C LYS A 156 -36.75 1.43 4.69
N ASP A 157 -37.62 0.69 5.36
CA ASP A 157 -38.25 1.09 6.62
C ASP A 157 -37.48 0.52 7.84
N LEU A 158 -36.29 -0.04 7.60
CA LEU A 158 -35.43 -0.74 8.55
C LEU A 158 -36.05 -2.00 9.16
N LYS A 159 -36.99 -2.67 8.49
CA LYS A 159 -37.54 -3.95 8.96
C LYS A 159 -36.70 -5.09 8.44
N LEU A 160 -36.38 -6.06 9.31
CA LEU A 160 -35.67 -7.27 8.92
C LEU A 160 -36.48 -8.06 7.89
N VAL A 161 -35.89 -8.27 6.71
CA VAL A 161 -36.48 -9.02 5.61
C VAL A 161 -35.89 -10.42 5.55
N ASP A 162 -34.56 -10.54 5.66
CA ASP A 162 -33.87 -11.83 5.56
C ASP A 162 -32.52 -11.82 6.32
N ALA A 163 -31.94 -13.01 6.50
CA ALA A 163 -30.61 -13.18 7.07
C ALA A 163 -29.87 -14.37 6.42
N TYR A 164 -28.62 -14.13 6.04
CA TYR A 164 -27.80 -15.09 5.30
C TYR A 164 -26.52 -15.45 6.07
N GLY A 165 -26.06 -16.69 5.93
CA GLY A 165 -24.75 -17.13 6.41
C GLY A 165 -23.74 -17.11 5.27
N LEU A 166 -22.64 -16.37 5.44
CA LEU A 166 -21.59 -16.14 4.44
C LEU A 166 -20.25 -16.57 5.03
N LEU A 167 -19.96 -17.87 4.97
CA LEU A 167 -18.79 -18.45 5.64
C LEU A 167 -17.47 -18.05 4.96
N GLY A 168 -16.62 -17.35 5.72
CA GLY A 168 -15.19 -17.17 5.45
C GLY A 168 -14.81 -15.88 4.72
N GLY A 169 -13.86 -15.12 5.26
CA GLY A 169 -13.33 -13.91 4.62
C GLY A 169 -14.15 -12.64 4.87
N THR A 170 -13.84 -11.56 4.14
CA THR A 170 -14.64 -10.32 4.11
C THR A 170 -15.58 -10.33 2.91
N PHE A 171 -16.67 -9.57 2.96
CA PHE A 171 -17.64 -9.55 1.87
C PHE A 171 -18.35 -8.21 1.74
N CYS A 172 -18.94 -7.98 0.57
CA CYS A 172 -19.90 -6.91 0.31
C CYS A 172 -21.07 -7.43 -0.53
N LEU A 173 -22.16 -6.67 -0.57
CA LEU A 173 -23.33 -6.96 -1.40
C LEU A 173 -23.38 -6.03 -2.62
N ASN A 174 -24.04 -6.48 -3.69
CA ASN A 174 -24.44 -5.56 -4.77
C ASN A 174 -25.55 -4.61 -4.30
N ALA A 175 -25.74 -3.50 -5.02
CA ALA A 175 -26.75 -2.48 -4.72
C ALA A 175 -28.20 -3.00 -4.55
N ALA A 176 -28.54 -4.13 -5.20
CA ALA A 176 -29.85 -4.75 -5.05
C ALA A 176 -30.01 -5.59 -3.77
N GLY A 177 -28.91 -6.02 -3.15
CA GLY A 177 -28.91 -6.95 -2.01
C GLY A 177 -29.28 -8.39 -2.40
N GLU A 178 -29.02 -8.78 -3.65
CA GLU A 178 -29.34 -10.11 -4.19
C GLU A 178 -28.10 -11.01 -4.24
N LYS A 179 -26.91 -10.40 -4.34
CA LYS A 179 -25.64 -11.10 -4.47
C LYS A 179 -24.65 -10.62 -3.43
N ALA A 180 -23.91 -11.56 -2.86
CA ALA A 180 -22.73 -11.29 -2.05
C ALA A 180 -21.45 -11.61 -2.82
N TYR A 181 -20.41 -10.82 -2.61
CA TYR A 181 -19.08 -11.05 -3.15
C TYR A 181 -18.11 -11.31 -1.99
N LEU A 182 -17.49 -12.48 -2.00
CA LEU A 182 -16.67 -12.99 -0.92
C LEU A 182 -15.19 -12.90 -1.28
N PHE A 183 -14.42 -12.25 -0.41
CA PHE A 183 -12.97 -12.07 -0.49
C PHE A 183 -12.33 -12.97 0.56
N THR A 184 -11.70 -14.04 0.10
CA THR A 184 -11.17 -15.09 0.97
C THR A 184 -9.64 -15.06 1.04
N TYR A 185 -9.11 -15.67 2.10
CA TYR A 185 -7.67 -15.80 2.28
C TYR A 185 -7.07 -16.89 1.37
N ASP A 186 -7.79 -17.98 1.08
CA ASP A 186 -7.24 -19.18 0.44
C ASP A 186 -7.96 -19.62 -0.86
N ARG A 187 -9.10 -19.02 -1.22
CA ARG A 187 -10.06 -19.63 -2.18
C ARG A 187 -10.62 -18.68 -3.23
N GLY A 188 -9.81 -17.75 -3.71
CA GLY A 188 -10.23 -16.84 -4.76
C GLY A 188 -11.36 -15.92 -4.33
N ILE A 189 -11.92 -15.23 -5.32
CA ILE A 189 -13.06 -14.32 -5.15
C ILE A 189 -14.30 -15.00 -5.72
N LYS A 190 -15.39 -14.96 -4.96
CA LYS A 190 -16.64 -15.64 -5.31
C LYS A 190 -17.82 -14.69 -5.30
N GLU A 191 -18.77 -14.96 -6.18
CA GLU A 191 -20.14 -14.43 -6.12
C GLU A 191 -21.05 -15.48 -5.50
N ILE A 192 -21.99 -15.06 -4.64
CA ILE A 192 -23.01 -15.89 -4.02
C ILE A 192 -24.37 -15.28 -4.29
N GLU A 193 -25.23 -16.00 -4.99
CA GLU A 193 -26.64 -15.64 -5.16
C GLU A 193 -27.39 -15.91 -3.86
N LEU A 194 -27.77 -14.86 -3.11
CA LEU A 194 -28.27 -14.98 -1.74
C LEU A 194 -29.57 -15.79 -1.65
N SER A 195 -30.45 -15.65 -2.65
CA SER A 195 -31.73 -16.34 -2.71
C SER A 195 -31.61 -17.87 -2.84
N THR A 196 -30.49 -18.36 -3.39
CA THR A 196 -30.27 -19.79 -3.66
C THR A 196 -29.07 -20.39 -2.94
N GLY A 197 -28.15 -19.55 -2.45
CA GLY A 197 -26.83 -19.94 -1.96
C GLY A 197 -25.89 -20.45 -3.05
N THR A 198 -26.19 -20.20 -4.34
CA THR A 198 -25.35 -20.68 -5.44
C THR A 198 -24.06 -19.87 -5.51
N GLU A 199 -22.91 -20.55 -5.40
CA GLU A 199 -21.59 -19.94 -5.52
C GLU A 199 -21.04 -20.01 -6.95
N THR A 200 -20.47 -18.90 -7.43
CA THR A 200 -19.72 -18.80 -8.68
C THR A 200 -18.33 -18.24 -8.38
N VAL A 201 -17.27 -18.95 -8.78
CA VAL A 201 -15.89 -18.44 -8.65
C VAL A 201 -15.65 -17.42 -9.75
N LEU A 202 -15.34 -16.17 -9.36
CA LEU A 202 -15.04 -15.07 -10.27
C LEU A 202 -13.53 -14.98 -10.57
N MET A 203 -12.69 -15.22 -9.57
CA MET A 203 -11.24 -15.16 -9.70
C MET A 203 -10.62 -16.33 -8.93
N LYS A 204 -10.06 -17.31 -9.64
CA LYS A 204 -9.51 -18.54 -9.05
C LYS A 204 -8.08 -18.41 -8.51
N ASP A 205 -7.26 -17.59 -9.17
CA ASP A 205 -5.83 -17.47 -8.87
C ASP A 205 -5.59 -16.27 -7.93
N ALA A 206 -6.44 -16.14 -6.90
CA ALA A 206 -6.36 -15.07 -5.92
C ALA A 206 -6.37 -15.62 -4.49
N ALA A 207 -5.48 -15.09 -3.67
CA ALA A 207 -5.36 -15.42 -2.25
C ALA A 207 -5.11 -14.16 -1.44
N SER A 208 -5.14 -14.29 -0.11
CA SER A 208 -4.97 -13.20 0.85
C SER A 208 -5.77 -11.95 0.47
N SER A 209 -6.97 -12.15 -0.09
CA SER A 209 -7.77 -11.06 -0.60
C SER A 209 -8.48 -10.33 0.53
N TYR A 210 -8.49 -9.00 0.44
CA TYR A 210 -9.04 -8.12 1.46
C TYR A 210 -9.83 -7.01 0.79
N LEU A 211 -11.14 -6.94 1.08
CA LEU A 211 -12.00 -5.82 0.72
C LEU A 211 -11.51 -4.54 1.44
N CYS A 212 -11.18 -3.51 0.67
CA CYS A 212 -10.82 -2.21 1.21
C CYS A 212 -12.08 -1.35 1.45
N LYS A 213 -12.87 -1.12 0.40
CA LYS A 213 -14.07 -0.27 0.46
C LYS A 213 -15.07 -0.68 -0.63
N SER A 214 -16.36 -0.44 -0.39
CA SER A 214 -17.41 -0.61 -1.41
C SER A 214 -18.48 0.47 -1.28
N ASN A 215 -19.02 0.90 -2.42
CA ASN A 215 -20.15 1.83 -2.51
C ASN A 215 -21.43 1.16 -3.07
N GLY A 216 -21.49 -0.17 -3.08
CA GLY A 216 -22.61 -0.95 -3.63
C GLY A 216 -22.63 -1.10 -5.16
N LYS A 217 -21.90 -0.26 -5.90
CA LYS A 217 -21.66 -0.42 -7.35
C LYS A 217 -20.29 -0.98 -7.65
N GLU A 218 -19.30 -0.57 -6.88
CA GLU A 218 -17.91 -0.99 -6.98
C GLU A 218 -17.41 -1.50 -5.63
N ALA A 219 -16.45 -2.41 -5.66
CA ALA A 219 -15.67 -2.84 -4.51
C ALA A 219 -14.18 -2.78 -4.84
N ALA A 220 -13.45 -1.94 -4.13
CA ALA A 220 -12.00 -1.85 -4.19
C ALA A 220 -11.40 -2.86 -3.22
N PHE A 221 -10.42 -3.64 -3.67
CA PHE A 221 -9.78 -4.67 -2.87
C PHE A 221 -8.34 -4.90 -3.30
N VAL A 222 -7.59 -5.55 -2.43
CA VAL A 222 -6.22 -6.02 -2.71
C VAL A 222 -6.15 -7.53 -2.55
N TYR A 223 -5.26 -8.18 -3.30
CA TYR A 223 -5.10 -9.63 -3.27
C TYR A 223 -3.70 -10.04 -3.72
N THR A 224 -3.29 -11.25 -3.38
CA THR A 224 -2.13 -11.92 -3.98
C THR A 224 -2.58 -12.68 -5.21
N ASP A 225 -2.04 -12.34 -6.38
CA ASP A 225 -2.19 -13.12 -7.60
C ASP A 225 -1.32 -14.37 -7.49
N LEU A 226 -1.93 -15.56 -7.43
CA LEU A 226 -1.22 -16.82 -7.25
C LEU A 226 -0.42 -17.27 -8.49
N SER A 227 -0.62 -16.64 -9.64
CA SER A 227 0.16 -16.92 -10.85
C SER A 227 1.49 -16.19 -10.87
N THR A 228 1.55 -14.99 -10.27
CA THR A 228 2.74 -14.13 -10.21
C THR A 228 3.32 -14.03 -8.80
N TYR A 229 2.55 -14.41 -7.79
CA TYR A 229 2.80 -14.19 -6.35
C TYR A 229 2.92 -12.71 -5.97
N MET A 230 2.43 -11.80 -6.82
CA MET A 230 2.46 -10.36 -6.56
C MET A 230 1.20 -9.89 -5.85
N ARG A 231 1.35 -8.87 -5.00
CA ARG A 231 0.22 -8.18 -4.39
C ARG A 231 -0.32 -7.13 -5.35
N GLU A 232 -1.59 -7.26 -5.64
CA GLU A 232 -2.31 -6.51 -6.66
C GLU A 232 -3.49 -5.75 -6.08
N SER A 233 -3.89 -4.71 -6.79
CA SER A 233 -5.01 -3.86 -6.44
C SER A 233 -6.04 -3.88 -7.57
N CYS A 234 -7.31 -4.00 -7.21
CA CYS A 234 -8.36 -4.23 -8.18
C CYS A 234 -9.69 -3.64 -7.72
N VAL A 235 -10.53 -3.30 -8.70
CA VAL A 235 -11.91 -2.87 -8.53
C VAL A 235 -12.81 -3.92 -9.16
N LEU A 236 -13.77 -4.41 -8.40
CA LEU A 236 -14.85 -5.27 -8.86
C LEU A 236 -16.10 -4.42 -9.12
N ASP A 237 -16.62 -4.47 -10.34
CA ASP A 237 -17.94 -3.96 -10.68
C ASP A 237 -19.00 -4.94 -10.17
N LEU A 238 -19.77 -4.51 -9.17
CA LEU A 238 -20.78 -5.33 -8.50
C LEU A 238 -22.06 -5.50 -9.31
N THR A 239 -22.21 -4.79 -10.43
CA THR A 239 -23.37 -4.88 -11.33
C THR A 239 -23.25 -6.02 -12.33
N ASN A 240 -22.03 -6.31 -12.78
CA ASN A 240 -21.76 -7.28 -13.84
C ASN A 240 -20.67 -8.30 -13.48
N GLY A 241 -20.01 -8.16 -12.33
CA GLY A 241 -18.98 -9.08 -11.85
C GLY A 241 -17.64 -8.97 -12.57
N THR A 242 -17.37 -7.86 -13.26
CA THR A 242 -16.11 -7.65 -13.99
C THR A 242 -15.05 -6.96 -13.14
N PHE A 243 -13.79 -7.20 -13.47
CA PHE A 243 -12.63 -6.69 -12.73
C PHE A 243 -11.86 -5.65 -13.54
N ARG A 244 -11.40 -4.60 -12.87
CA ARG A 244 -10.44 -3.62 -13.37
C ARG A 244 -9.22 -3.60 -12.46
N ARG A 245 -8.04 -3.94 -12.99
CA ARG A 245 -6.78 -3.83 -12.23
C ARG A 245 -6.39 -2.35 -12.11
N ILE A 246 -5.86 -1.99 -10.95
CA ILE A 246 -5.22 -0.69 -10.74
C ILE A 246 -3.73 -0.89 -10.98
N GLU A 247 -3.25 -0.37 -12.11
CA GLU A 247 -1.83 -0.39 -12.44
C GLU A 247 -1.11 0.65 -11.58
N SER A 248 -0.17 0.20 -10.75
CA SER A 248 0.62 1.08 -9.89
C SER A 248 1.99 0.45 -9.62
N PRO A 249 3.06 1.26 -9.54
CA PRO A 249 4.37 0.78 -9.10
C PRO A 249 4.37 0.34 -7.63
N TYR A 250 3.35 0.73 -6.86
CA TYR A 250 3.24 0.42 -5.44
C TYR A 250 2.26 -0.72 -5.17
N ALA A 251 2.35 -1.26 -3.96
CA ALA A 251 1.29 -2.06 -3.37
C ALA A 251 0.53 -1.21 -2.34
N TYR A 252 -0.78 -1.39 -2.26
CA TYR A 252 -1.64 -0.60 -1.38
C TYR A 252 -2.12 -1.42 -0.18
N SER A 253 -2.17 -0.77 0.98
CA SER A 253 -2.76 -1.30 2.21
C SER A 253 -4.26 -0.98 2.31
N SER A 254 -4.68 0.17 1.76
CA SER A 254 -6.08 0.52 1.54
C SER A 254 -6.26 1.17 0.16
N LEU A 255 -7.46 1.04 -0.40
CA LEU A 255 -7.83 1.60 -1.69
C LEU A 255 -9.30 2.03 -1.66
N GLU A 256 -9.57 3.23 -2.13
CA GLU A 256 -10.91 3.81 -2.27
C GLU A 256 -11.10 4.36 -3.69
N THR A 257 -12.30 4.23 -4.25
CA THR A 257 -12.57 4.58 -5.65
C THR A 257 -13.85 5.40 -5.82
N SER A 258 -13.84 6.25 -6.84
CA SER A 258 -14.97 7.03 -7.34
C SER A 258 -14.87 7.05 -8.87
N GLY A 259 -15.42 6.01 -9.51
CA GLY A 259 -15.25 5.81 -10.95
C GLY A 259 -13.78 5.63 -11.34
N ASP A 260 -13.26 6.53 -12.17
CA ASP A 260 -11.87 6.49 -12.63
C ASP A 260 -10.88 7.13 -11.64
N THR A 261 -11.37 7.85 -10.64
CA THR A 261 -10.55 8.43 -9.56
C THR A 261 -10.38 7.44 -8.42
N TRP A 262 -9.18 7.37 -7.85
CA TRP A 262 -8.92 6.53 -6.69
C TRP A 262 -7.85 7.11 -5.76
N LEU A 263 -7.95 6.74 -4.49
CA LEU A 263 -6.98 7.05 -3.45
C LEU A 263 -6.46 5.75 -2.84
N GLY A 264 -5.15 5.54 -2.90
CA GLY A 264 -4.48 4.37 -2.35
C GLY A 264 -3.47 4.74 -1.28
N LYS A 265 -3.55 4.11 -0.11
CA LYS A 265 -2.51 4.21 0.92
C LYS A 265 -1.41 3.20 0.63
N VAL A 266 -0.19 3.65 0.39
CA VAL A 266 0.94 2.78 0.08
C VAL A 266 1.26 1.90 1.30
N ASP A 267 1.59 0.63 1.06
CA ASP A 267 2.04 -0.29 2.10
C ASP A 267 3.50 0.00 2.45
N CYS A 268 3.73 1.04 3.26
CA CYS A 268 5.04 1.49 3.75
C CYS A 268 4.96 2.07 5.18
N GLU A 269 6.10 2.26 5.83
CA GLU A 269 6.18 2.84 7.19
C GLU A 269 5.71 4.31 7.20
N ASP A 270 6.08 5.06 6.17
CA ASP A 270 5.67 6.44 6.03
C ASP A 270 4.21 6.54 5.54
N PRO A 271 3.43 7.51 6.04
CA PRO A 271 2.04 7.76 5.62
C PRO A 271 1.99 8.40 4.22
N LEU A 272 2.29 7.60 3.19
CA LEU A 272 2.26 7.98 1.79
C LEU A 272 0.94 7.57 1.13
N TYR A 273 0.34 8.51 0.40
CA TYR A 273 -0.88 8.30 -0.37
C TYR A 273 -0.64 8.60 -1.85
N VAL A 274 -1.31 7.83 -2.70
CA VAL A 274 -1.38 8.08 -4.14
C VAL A 274 -2.82 8.39 -4.49
N LEU A 275 -3.03 9.59 -5.04
CA LEU A 275 -4.28 10.02 -5.64
C LEU A 275 -4.14 9.99 -7.15
N ALA A 276 -5.11 9.38 -7.80
CA ALA A 276 -5.10 9.26 -9.24
C ALA A 276 -6.43 9.61 -9.86
N ASP A 277 -6.36 10.17 -11.06
CA ASP A 277 -7.50 10.45 -11.94
C ASP A 277 -7.23 9.77 -13.30
N GLY A 278 -7.87 8.62 -13.50
CA GLY A 278 -7.57 7.74 -14.63
C GLY A 278 -6.15 7.19 -14.57
N GLU A 279 -5.32 7.57 -15.56
CA GLU A 279 -3.91 7.17 -15.65
C GLU A 279 -2.95 8.14 -14.94
N ASN A 280 -3.40 9.36 -14.61
CA ASN A 280 -2.55 10.35 -13.96
C ASN A 280 -2.46 10.03 -12.46
N GLN A 281 -1.25 9.81 -11.95
CA GLN A 281 -1.01 9.46 -10.55
C GLN A 281 -0.10 10.49 -9.90
N ASN A 282 -0.57 11.06 -8.79
CA ASN A 282 0.21 11.95 -7.94
C ASN A 282 0.29 11.37 -6.54
N GLN A 283 1.40 11.58 -5.88
CA GLN A 283 1.60 11.20 -4.50
C GLN A 283 1.70 12.41 -3.59
N PHE A 284 1.31 12.21 -2.34
CA PHE A 284 1.51 13.18 -1.28
C PHE A 284 1.69 12.45 0.04
N TYR A 285 2.45 13.07 0.93
CA TYR A 285 2.65 12.60 2.29
C TYR A 285 1.70 13.34 3.22
N VAL A 286 1.23 12.63 4.24
CA VAL A 286 0.47 13.25 5.34
C VAL A 286 1.22 13.09 6.65
N ASN A 287 1.01 13.96 7.62
CA ASN A 287 1.64 13.79 8.92
C ASN A 287 0.93 12.68 9.71
N PHE A 288 1.60 12.06 10.68
CA PHE A 288 0.99 11.11 11.62
C PHE A 288 -0.11 11.74 12.49
N SER A 289 -0.15 13.06 12.62
CA SER A 289 -1.23 13.81 13.27
C SER A 289 -2.45 14.06 12.37
N SER A 290 -2.41 13.57 11.12
CA SER A 290 -3.46 13.73 10.13
C SER A 290 -4.16 12.41 9.84
N SER A 291 -5.44 12.48 9.49
CA SER A 291 -6.20 11.38 8.90
C SER A 291 -6.71 11.78 7.52
N VAL A 292 -6.77 10.80 6.60
CA VAL A 292 -7.14 11.00 5.19
C VAL A 292 -8.33 10.14 4.84
N GLY A 293 -9.37 10.75 4.28
CA GLY A 293 -10.56 10.06 3.76
C GLY A 293 -10.79 10.40 2.29
N PHE A 294 -11.45 9.51 1.58
CA PHE A 294 -11.86 9.73 0.19
C PHE A 294 -13.38 9.64 0.06
N ASN A 295 -14.00 10.72 -0.41
CA ASN A 295 -15.44 10.73 -0.61
C ASN A 295 -15.80 10.07 -1.95
N GLN A 296 -16.41 8.88 -1.91
CA GLN A 296 -16.74 8.14 -3.14
C GLN A 296 -17.87 8.76 -3.97
N ALA A 297 -18.63 9.71 -3.42
CA ALA A 297 -19.72 10.38 -4.15
C ALA A 297 -19.22 11.61 -4.90
N SER A 298 -18.34 12.41 -4.28
CA SER A 298 -17.80 13.64 -4.88
C SER A 298 -16.41 13.48 -5.50
N GLY A 299 -15.66 12.44 -5.14
CA GLY A 299 -14.25 12.28 -5.50
C GLY A 299 -13.30 13.20 -4.71
N HIS A 300 -13.79 13.89 -3.67
CA HIS A 300 -12.98 14.80 -2.87
C HIS A 300 -12.09 14.03 -1.87
N VAL A 301 -10.88 14.54 -1.64
CA VAL A 301 -10.00 14.09 -0.56
C VAL A 301 -10.26 14.94 0.68
N ILE A 302 -10.51 14.31 1.82
CA ILE A 302 -10.72 14.99 3.10
C ILE A 302 -9.52 14.72 4.00
N LEU A 303 -8.89 15.80 4.49
CA LEU A 303 -7.85 15.74 5.51
C LEU A 303 -8.38 16.31 6.82
N SER A 304 -8.24 15.54 7.89
CA SER A 304 -8.39 16.06 9.26
C SER A 304 -7.02 16.12 9.92
N GLU A 305 -6.59 17.30 10.35
CA GLU A 305 -5.26 17.52 10.93
C GLU A 305 -5.36 18.09 12.35
N MET A 306 -4.63 17.50 13.29
CA MET A 306 -4.34 18.14 14.58
C MET A 306 -3.09 19.01 14.46
N ILE A 307 -3.23 20.31 14.74
CA ILE A 307 -2.12 21.28 14.73
C ILE A 307 -1.52 21.46 16.14
N GLU A 308 -0.32 22.07 16.23
CA GLU A 308 0.53 22.11 17.47
C GLU A 308 -0.17 22.64 18.75
N ASP A 309 -1.26 23.40 18.62
CA ASP A 309 -2.02 23.95 19.75
C ASP A 309 -3.21 23.06 20.19
N GLY A 310 -3.37 21.87 19.61
CA GLY A 310 -4.46 20.93 19.89
C GLY A 310 -5.73 21.17 19.06
N ALA A 311 -5.76 22.24 18.26
CA ALA A 311 -6.86 22.51 17.35
C ALA A 311 -6.92 21.51 16.20
N THR A 312 -8.13 21.24 15.73
CA THR A 312 -8.40 20.34 14.60
C THR A 312 -8.83 21.16 13.39
N THR A 313 -8.27 20.90 12.22
CA THR A 313 -8.75 21.45 10.94
C THR A 313 -9.29 20.35 10.05
N LEU A 314 -10.29 20.69 9.24
CA LEU A 314 -10.82 19.86 8.17
C LEU A 314 -10.58 20.57 6.86
N ASP A 315 -9.87 19.92 5.95
CA ASP A 315 -9.55 20.43 4.62
C ASP A 315 -10.09 19.48 3.56
N ALA A 316 -10.79 20.03 2.58
CA ALA A 316 -11.31 19.27 1.45
C ALA A 316 -10.56 19.70 0.19
N TYR A 317 -10.12 18.73 -0.60
CA TYR A 317 -9.39 18.94 -1.83
C TYR A 317 -10.11 18.28 -3.01
N ASP A 318 -10.01 18.90 -4.18
CA ASP A 318 -10.37 18.24 -5.43
C ASP A 318 -9.31 17.19 -5.84
N VAL A 319 -9.58 16.49 -6.94
CA VAL A 319 -8.69 15.42 -7.44
C VAL A 319 -7.37 15.96 -8.00
N GLN A 320 -7.28 17.27 -8.25
CA GLN A 320 -6.05 17.98 -8.62
C GLN A 320 -5.32 18.57 -7.40
N GLY A 321 -5.78 18.27 -6.18
CA GLY A 321 -5.18 18.72 -4.93
C GLY A 321 -5.40 20.21 -4.63
N ASN A 322 -6.34 20.89 -5.30
CA ASN A 322 -6.69 22.26 -4.94
C ASN A 322 -7.59 22.26 -3.71
N LEU A 323 -7.33 23.14 -2.74
CA LEU A 323 -8.17 23.28 -1.56
C LEU A 323 -9.52 23.88 -1.97
N ILE A 324 -10.61 23.14 -1.74
CA ILE A 324 -11.98 23.57 -2.06
C ILE A 324 -12.72 24.12 -0.83
N SER A 325 -12.39 23.67 0.38
CA SER A 325 -12.92 24.25 1.62
C SER A 325 -12.04 23.92 2.81
N ARG A 326 -12.08 24.78 3.83
CA ARG A 326 -11.42 24.58 5.12
C ARG A 326 -12.38 24.94 6.24
N ALA A 327 -12.46 24.09 7.24
CA ALA A 327 -13.17 24.34 8.50
C ALA A 327 -12.22 24.15 9.69
N ASN A 328 -12.36 24.98 10.71
CA ASN A 328 -11.73 24.72 12.01
C ASN A 328 -12.76 24.03 12.92
N ALA A 329 -12.36 22.85 13.39
CA ALA A 329 -13.09 21.92 14.21
C ALA A 329 -12.45 21.82 15.60
N ASP A 330 -11.86 22.90 16.11
CA ASP A 330 -11.26 22.96 17.44
C ASP A 330 -12.27 22.51 18.52
N GLY A 331 -11.78 21.74 19.50
CA GLY A 331 -12.60 21.05 20.50
C GLY A 331 -13.27 19.75 20.04
N LEU A 332 -13.13 19.36 18.76
CA LEU A 332 -13.55 18.06 18.25
C LEU A 332 -12.36 17.13 18.04
N ALA A 333 -12.58 15.84 18.25
CA ALA A 333 -11.60 14.78 18.07
C ALA A 333 -11.16 14.69 16.60
N HIS A 334 -9.85 14.58 16.38
CA HIS A 334 -9.21 14.58 15.06
C HIS A 334 -9.24 13.24 14.30
N TYR A 335 -9.78 12.17 14.89
CA TYR A 335 -9.87 10.87 14.22
C TYR A 335 -11.19 10.79 13.44
N MET A 336 -11.11 10.54 12.13
CA MET A 336 -12.31 10.23 11.35
C MET A 336 -12.91 8.89 11.82
N MET A 337 -14.07 8.95 12.45
CA MET A 337 -14.81 7.76 12.87
C MET A 337 -16.01 7.46 11.97
N SER A 338 -16.48 8.44 11.19
CA SER A 338 -17.66 8.34 10.35
C SER A 338 -17.35 8.74 8.90
N GLU A 339 -18.21 8.30 7.97
CA GLU A 339 -18.14 8.76 6.59
C GLU A 339 -18.56 10.24 6.51
N TYR A 340 -17.84 11.02 5.68
CA TYR A 340 -18.31 12.34 5.27
C TYR A 340 -19.40 12.14 4.22
N VAL A 341 -20.66 12.35 4.56
CA VAL A 341 -21.77 12.12 3.64
C VAL A 341 -22.00 13.36 2.79
N TRP A 342 -21.82 13.24 1.48
CA TRP A 342 -22.01 14.34 0.53
C TRP A 342 -23.47 14.53 0.11
N TYR A 343 -23.93 15.79 0.10
CA TYR A 343 -25.20 16.22 -0.47
C TYR A 343 -25.00 17.34 -1.48
N ASP A 344 -25.18 17.02 -2.77
CA ASP A 344 -25.07 17.98 -3.87
C ASP A 344 -26.06 19.15 -3.72
N GLU A 345 -27.25 18.88 -3.17
CA GLU A 345 -28.32 19.87 -3.02
C GLU A 345 -27.99 20.98 -2.01
N TYR A 346 -27.02 20.74 -1.13
CA TYR A 346 -26.60 21.68 -0.08
C TYR A 346 -25.13 22.07 -0.18
N ASP A 347 -24.41 21.53 -1.16
CA ASP A 347 -22.97 21.73 -1.36
C ASP A 347 -22.18 21.52 -0.05
N GLY A 348 -22.41 20.38 0.60
CA GLY A 348 -21.86 20.15 1.94
C GLY A 348 -21.84 18.71 2.41
N TYR A 349 -21.03 18.49 3.44
CA TYR A 349 -20.88 17.22 4.12
C TYR A 349 -21.69 17.16 5.40
N VAL A 350 -22.32 16.01 5.65
CA VAL A 350 -22.89 15.64 6.94
C VAL A 350 -22.05 14.52 7.52
N PHE A 351 -21.64 14.66 8.78
CA PHE A 351 -20.81 13.66 9.45
C PHE A 351 -20.98 13.77 10.96
N THR A 352 -20.46 12.80 11.70
CA THR A 352 -20.40 12.84 13.16
C THR A 352 -18.95 13.04 13.61
N MET A 353 -18.75 13.89 14.61
CA MET A 353 -17.47 13.99 15.32
C MET A 353 -17.71 14.06 16.82
N MET A 354 -16.80 13.44 17.55
CA MET A 354 -16.82 13.41 19.00
C MET A 354 -16.12 14.65 19.57
N ASP A 355 -16.62 15.24 20.64
CA ASP A 355 -15.91 16.28 21.37
C ASP A 355 -14.86 15.69 22.34
N GLU A 356 -14.08 16.56 22.99
CA GLU A 356 -13.10 16.15 24.01
C GLU A 356 -13.71 15.42 25.22
N ASN A 357 -15.02 15.52 25.44
CA ASN A 357 -15.73 14.86 26.54
C ASN A 357 -16.29 13.49 26.16
N GLY A 358 -16.15 13.08 24.90
CA GLY A 358 -16.66 11.81 24.40
C GLY A 358 -18.11 11.86 23.89
N GLN A 359 -18.67 13.06 23.69
CA GLN A 359 -20.01 13.25 23.16
C GLN A 359 -19.98 13.40 21.63
N ASP A 360 -20.84 12.68 20.92
CA ASP A 360 -20.97 12.86 19.47
C ASP A 360 -21.84 14.08 19.12
N HIS A 361 -21.39 14.81 18.10
CA HIS A 361 -22.09 15.91 17.48
C HIS A 361 -22.39 15.58 16.02
N LEU A 362 -23.60 15.91 15.56
CA LEU A 362 -23.94 15.88 14.13
C LEU A 362 -23.48 17.19 13.51
N MET A 363 -22.56 17.10 12.57
CA MET A 363 -21.93 18.24 11.92
C MET A 363 -22.45 18.39 10.50
N PHE A 364 -22.65 19.63 10.08
CA PHE A 364 -22.85 20.01 8.69
C PHE A 364 -21.74 20.99 8.29
N TRP A 365 -20.93 20.60 7.31
CA TRP A 365 -19.87 21.41 6.74
C TRP A 365 -20.26 21.83 5.33
N GLN A 366 -20.54 23.12 5.18
CA GLN A 366 -20.84 23.72 3.88
C GLN A 366 -19.55 24.09 3.16
N ILE A 367 -19.42 23.75 1.88
CA ILE A 367 -18.25 24.12 1.08
C ILE A 367 -18.19 25.64 0.91
N SER A 368 -16.96 26.16 0.91
CA SER A 368 -16.67 27.59 0.87
C SER A 368 -15.65 27.88 -0.23
N GLU A 369 -16.07 28.47 -1.34
CA GLU A 369 -15.19 28.80 -2.45
C GLU A 369 -14.21 29.95 -2.14
N GLY A 370 -13.13 30.04 -2.93
CA GLY A 370 -12.23 31.20 -2.94
C GLY A 370 -10.93 31.04 -2.15
N LEU A 371 -10.58 29.81 -1.76
CA LEU A 371 -9.28 29.48 -1.15
C LEU A 371 -8.21 29.25 -2.24
N THR A 372 -6.94 29.54 -1.91
CA THR A 372 -5.82 29.47 -2.87
C THR A 372 -4.69 28.55 -2.41
N ASP A 373 -4.95 27.69 -1.44
CA ASP A 373 -3.98 26.68 -0.99
C ASP A 373 -4.11 25.40 -1.83
N SER A 374 -3.07 24.58 -1.85
CA SER A 374 -3.08 23.29 -2.54
C SER A 374 -2.29 22.27 -1.74
N LEU A 375 -2.70 21.01 -1.87
CA LEU A 375 -1.94 19.88 -1.39
C LEU A 375 -0.61 19.83 -2.14
N VAL A 376 0.49 19.63 -1.41
CA VAL A 376 1.79 19.43 -2.03
C VAL A 376 1.80 18.03 -2.61
N MET A 377 1.69 17.96 -3.93
CA MET A 377 1.67 16.72 -4.67
C MET A 377 2.85 16.66 -5.64
N GLU A 378 3.39 15.46 -5.80
CA GLU A 378 4.44 15.17 -6.75
C GLU A 378 3.97 14.05 -7.68
N SER A 379 4.32 14.14 -8.96
CA SER A 379 4.03 13.06 -9.91
C SER A 379 4.74 11.80 -9.45
N VAL A 380 4.04 10.66 -9.42
CA VAL A 380 4.66 9.37 -9.08
C VAL A 380 5.80 9.07 -10.05
N GLU A 381 5.66 9.44 -11.33
CA GLU A 381 6.71 9.27 -12.34
C GLU A 381 7.98 10.09 -12.00
N ASP A 382 7.81 11.32 -11.53
CA ASP A 382 8.95 12.20 -11.21
C ASP A 382 9.65 11.76 -9.92
N VAL A 383 8.91 11.25 -8.93
CA VAL A 383 9.49 10.74 -7.67
C VAL A 383 10.21 9.42 -7.90
N MET A 384 9.62 8.52 -8.67
CA MET A 384 10.21 7.22 -9.01
C MET A 384 11.28 7.33 -10.10
N LYS A 385 11.60 8.54 -10.54
CA LYS A 385 12.63 8.77 -11.55
C LYS A 385 14.00 8.56 -10.93
N GLU A 386 14.67 7.52 -11.41
CA GLU A 386 16.02 7.22 -10.95
C GLU A 386 17.00 8.36 -11.27
N PRO A 387 17.99 8.61 -10.39
CA PRO A 387 19.03 9.59 -10.63
C PRO A 387 19.83 9.23 -11.89
N ALA A 388 20.07 10.21 -12.75
CA ALA A 388 20.74 9.99 -14.04
C ALA A 388 22.22 9.59 -13.92
N GLY A 389 22.84 9.78 -12.74
CA GLY A 389 24.26 9.52 -12.50
C GLY A 389 25.20 10.50 -13.22
N SER A 390 26.30 10.89 -12.59
CA SER A 390 27.30 11.80 -13.17
C SER A 390 28.70 11.73 -12.55
N ALA A 391 28.86 11.00 -11.44
CA ALA A 391 30.08 11.01 -10.66
C ALA A 391 31.22 10.16 -11.29
N VAL A 392 30.90 9.27 -12.22
CA VAL A 392 31.84 8.41 -12.95
C VAL A 392 31.55 8.44 -14.46
N SER A 393 32.39 7.79 -15.26
CA SER A 393 32.21 7.72 -16.71
C SER A 393 30.85 7.13 -17.13
N GLN A 394 30.23 7.75 -18.14
CA GLN A 394 28.93 7.33 -18.70
C GLN A 394 28.93 5.86 -19.14
N GLU A 395 30.08 5.36 -19.60
CA GLU A 395 30.26 3.97 -20.04
C GLU A 395 29.96 2.95 -18.93
N LEU A 396 30.14 3.32 -17.66
CA LEU A 396 29.80 2.46 -16.51
C LEU A 396 28.31 2.48 -16.19
N PHE A 397 27.65 3.65 -16.29
CA PHE A 397 26.20 3.74 -16.17
C PHE A 397 25.51 2.96 -17.30
N ASP A 398 25.97 3.13 -18.54
CA ASP A 398 25.46 2.39 -19.70
C ASP A 398 25.64 0.86 -19.51
N LEU A 399 26.76 0.42 -18.91
CA LEU A 399 26.98 -0.99 -18.60
C LEU A 399 26.02 -1.48 -17.49
N ALA A 400 25.82 -0.70 -16.44
CA ALA A 400 24.87 -1.02 -15.37
C ALA A 400 23.44 -1.14 -15.91
N ASP A 401 23.02 -0.23 -16.81
CA ASP A 401 21.71 -0.29 -17.49
C ASP A 401 21.57 -1.55 -18.35
N VAL A 402 22.60 -1.90 -19.14
CA VAL A 402 22.60 -3.13 -19.96
C VAL A 402 22.46 -4.39 -19.09
N LEU A 403 23.13 -4.44 -17.95
CA LEU A 403 23.03 -5.57 -17.03
C LEU A 403 21.68 -5.59 -16.30
N SER A 404 21.14 -4.41 -15.94
CA SER A 404 19.81 -4.24 -15.37
C SER A 404 18.74 -4.83 -16.30
N GLU A 405 18.76 -4.44 -17.58
CA GLU A 405 17.86 -4.97 -18.61
C GLU A 405 18.05 -6.48 -18.82
N LYS A 406 19.30 -6.96 -18.87
CA LYS A 406 19.63 -8.37 -19.09
C LYS A 406 19.05 -9.27 -18.00
N TYR A 407 19.05 -8.83 -16.75
CA TYR A 407 18.67 -9.65 -15.60
C TYR A 407 17.30 -9.29 -15.00
N GLY A 408 16.66 -8.20 -15.41
CA GLY A 408 15.37 -7.76 -14.86
C GLY A 408 15.47 -7.20 -13.44
N VAL A 409 16.61 -6.58 -13.12
CA VAL A 409 16.92 -5.92 -11.83
C VAL A 409 17.31 -4.46 -12.09
N GLU A 410 17.51 -3.67 -11.03
CA GLU A 410 18.01 -2.29 -11.10
C GLU A 410 19.40 -2.23 -10.48
N ILE A 411 20.44 -1.88 -11.25
CA ILE A 411 21.81 -1.81 -10.74
C ILE A 411 22.22 -0.34 -10.63
N HIS A 412 22.42 0.12 -9.41
CA HIS A 412 22.84 1.49 -9.10
C HIS A 412 24.32 1.54 -8.74
N ILE A 413 25.01 2.57 -9.24
CA ILE A 413 26.43 2.81 -8.98
C ILE A 413 26.67 4.28 -8.63
N ALA A 414 27.76 4.55 -7.91
CA ALA A 414 28.25 5.91 -7.64
C ALA A 414 27.13 6.83 -7.12
N ASP A 415 26.91 8.00 -7.72
CA ASP A 415 25.90 8.98 -7.28
C ASP A 415 24.44 8.58 -7.55
N GLN A 416 24.19 7.35 -8.00
CA GLN A 416 22.85 6.74 -8.02
C GLN A 416 22.51 5.97 -6.74
N CYS A 417 23.52 5.59 -5.94
CA CYS A 417 23.29 4.78 -4.74
C CYS A 417 22.82 5.62 -3.55
N ASP A 418 21.98 5.01 -2.72
CA ASP A 418 21.69 5.49 -1.37
C ASP A 418 22.87 5.17 -0.44
N THR A 419 23.15 6.05 0.52
CA THR A 419 24.24 5.86 1.49
C THR A 419 23.76 5.62 2.91
N GLU A 420 22.46 5.75 3.16
CA GLU A 420 21.85 5.66 4.48
C GLU A 420 20.79 4.56 4.45
N PHE A 421 20.97 3.53 5.27
CA PHE A 421 20.05 2.40 5.41
C PHE A 421 19.63 2.29 6.88
N THR A 422 18.62 1.48 7.18
CA THR A 422 18.03 1.36 8.52
C THR A 422 19.05 1.08 9.63
N ASP A 423 20.01 0.18 9.38
CA ASP A 423 21.04 -0.24 10.34
C ASP A 423 22.47 -0.16 9.79
N HIS A 424 22.65 0.39 8.58
CA HIS A 424 23.95 0.52 7.92
C HIS A 424 24.12 1.90 7.30
N ARG A 425 25.36 2.36 7.22
CA ARG A 425 25.76 3.49 6.39
C ARG A 425 26.83 3.05 5.41
N ALA A 426 26.78 3.60 4.21
CA ALA A 426 27.73 3.31 3.14
C ALA A 426 28.46 4.55 2.65
N ASP A 427 29.69 4.37 2.19
CA ASP A 427 30.36 5.35 1.33
C ASP A 427 29.98 5.12 -0.14
N LEU A 428 29.99 6.18 -0.96
CA LEU A 428 29.91 6.01 -2.41
C LEU A 428 31.20 5.38 -2.95
N LEU A 429 31.07 4.39 -3.83
CA LEU A 429 32.20 3.90 -4.62
C LEU A 429 32.38 4.77 -5.86
N LEU A 430 33.54 5.42 -5.97
CA LEU A 430 33.88 6.31 -7.10
C LEU A 430 35.08 5.81 -7.92
N SER A 431 35.61 4.64 -7.57
CA SER A 431 36.71 4.00 -8.29
C SER A 431 36.15 3.29 -9.52
N GLU A 432 36.34 3.87 -10.70
CA GLU A 432 35.84 3.30 -11.97
C GLU A 432 36.34 1.86 -12.22
N GLU A 433 37.57 1.55 -11.80
CA GLU A 433 38.14 0.21 -11.90
C GLU A 433 37.39 -0.80 -11.02
N ASP A 434 37.13 -0.43 -9.76
CA ASP A 434 36.44 -1.31 -8.82
C ASP A 434 34.97 -1.49 -9.22
N ILE A 435 34.31 -0.43 -9.71
CA ILE A 435 32.95 -0.50 -10.25
C ILE A 435 32.91 -1.45 -11.47
N LEU A 436 33.80 -1.25 -12.44
CA LEU A 436 33.86 -2.11 -13.63
C LEU A 436 34.09 -3.57 -13.25
N GLN A 437 35.01 -3.83 -12.32
CA GLN A 437 35.28 -5.18 -11.85
C GLN A 437 34.05 -5.77 -11.15
N THR A 438 33.35 -4.99 -10.31
CA THR A 438 32.13 -5.45 -9.62
C THR A 438 31.03 -5.77 -10.63
N LEU A 439 30.81 -4.92 -11.63
CA LEU A 439 29.81 -5.15 -12.70
C LEU A 439 30.13 -6.42 -13.50
N ASN A 440 31.39 -6.67 -13.83
CA ASN A 440 31.81 -7.91 -14.51
C ASN A 440 31.58 -9.15 -13.63
N THR A 441 31.86 -9.04 -12.33
CA THR A 441 31.63 -10.14 -11.37
C THR A 441 30.13 -10.40 -11.19
N LEU A 442 29.30 -9.36 -11.11
CA LEU A 442 27.84 -9.47 -11.11
C LEU A 442 27.35 -10.15 -12.38
N ASP A 443 27.82 -9.73 -13.56
CA ASP A 443 27.43 -10.36 -14.82
C ASP A 443 27.80 -11.86 -14.85
N TYR A 444 28.99 -12.21 -14.36
CA TYR A 444 29.40 -13.60 -14.28
C TYR A 444 28.52 -14.41 -13.30
N ALA A 445 28.35 -13.93 -12.08
CA ALA A 445 27.61 -14.62 -11.02
C ALA A 445 26.12 -14.74 -11.38
N MET A 446 25.48 -13.65 -11.81
CA MET A 446 24.08 -13.64 -12.20
C MET A 446 23.82 -14.48 -13.44
N GLY A 447 24.78 -14.56 -14.37
CA GLY A 447 24.72 -15.42 -15.55
C GLY A 447 24.74 -16.94 -15.24
N ARG A 448 24.97 -17.34 -13.99
CA ARG A 448 24.86 -18.73 -13.53
C ARG A 448 23.40 -19.12 -13.23
N TYR A 449 22.52 -18.16 -12.98
CA TYR A 449 21.11 -18.44 -12.75
C TYR A 449 20.37 -18.68 -14.08
N PRO A 450 19.26 -19.43 -14.08
CA PRO A 450 18.41 -19.58 -15.26
C PRO A 450 17.92 -18.24 -15.81
N GLU A 451 17.70 -18.19 -17.12
CA GLU A 451 17.05 -17.04 -17.76
C GLU A 451 15.69 -16.75 -17.10
N GLY A 452 15.42 -15.48 -16.78
CA GLY A 452 14.20 -15.04 -16.11
C GLY A 452 14.10 -15.39 -14.62
N PHE A 453 15.13 -15.96 -14.00
CA PHE A 453 15.09 -16.36 -12.58
C PHE A 453 14.83 -15.18 -11.63
N PHE A 454 15.52 -14.05 -11.81
CA PHE A 454 15.39 -12.89 -10.93
C PHE A 454 14.02 -12.23 -11.00
N GLU A 455 13.33 -12.31 -12.16
CA GLU A 455 11.95 -11.84 -12.26
C GLU A 455 11.02 -12.62 -11.32
N GLN A 456 11.25 -13.94 -11.19
CA GLN A 456 10.44 -14.80 -10.32
C GLN A 456 10.70 -14.57 -8.82
N LEU A 457 11.79 -13.88 -8.46
CA LEU A 457 12.09 -13.53 -7.07
C LEU A 457 11.21 -12.39 -6.55
N LYS A 458 10.64 -11.57 -7.43
CA LYS A 458 9.63 -10.57 -7.08
C LYS A 458 8.39 -11.27 -6.52
N HIS A 459 7.89 -10.78 -5.39
CA HIS A 459 6.67 -11.30 -4.78
C HIS A 459 6.10 -10.31 -3.77
N ASN A 460 4.83 -10.53 -3.40
CA ASN A 460 4.08 -9.69 -2.50
C ASN A 460 4.14 -8.21 -2.94
N THR A 461 4.56 -7.32 -2.04
CA THR A 461 4.67 -5.88 -2.30
C THR A 461 5.98 -5.51 -3.03
N HIS A 462 6.95 -6.43 -3.13
CA HIS A 462 8.28 -6.14 -3.67
C HIS A 462 8.32 -6.38 -5.18
N LYS A 463 8.06 -5.32 -5.95
CA LYS A 463 7.99 -5.36 -7.42
C LYS A 463 9.35 -5.21 -8.11
N LYS A 464 10.39 -4.83 -7.34
CA LYS A 464 11.73 -4.53 -7.84
C LYS A 464 12.82 -5.21 -6.99
N ILE A 465 13.95 -5.47 -7.62
CA ILE A 465 15.20 -5.87 -6.96
C ILE A 465 16.25 -4.87 -7.41
N GLU A 466 16.77 -4.11 -6.46
CA GLU A 466 17.80 -3.13 -6.64
C GLU A 466 19.12 -3.65 -6.07
N ILE A 467 20.21 -3.43 -6.80
CA ILE A 467 21.57 -3.80 -6.41
C ILE A 467 22.40 -2.52 -6.40
N GLN A 468 22.84 -2.09 -5.22
CA GLN A 468 23.67 -0.91 -5.04
C GLN A 468 25.14 -1.30 -4.86
N ILE A 469 26.00 -0.83 -5.76
CA ILE A 469 27.45 -1.03 -5.66
C ILE A 469 28.06 0.16 -4.91
N LEU A 470 28.56 -0.13 -3.70
CA LEU A 470 28.95 0.85 -2.69
C LEU A 470 30.40 0.67 -2.25
N GLY A 471 30.88 1.65 -1.47
CA GLY A 471 32.16 1.60 -0.77
C GLY A 471 32.04 0.83 0.55
N VAL A 472 32.71 1.31 1.61
CA VAL A 472 32.64 0.66 2.94
C VAL A 472 31.18 0.58 3.39
N LEU A 473 30.73 -0.60 3.80
CA LEU A 473 29.47 -0.78 4.52
C LEU A 473 29.77 -0.84 6.02
N GLU A 474 29.36 0.19 6.77
CA GLU A 474 29.52 0.27 8.23
C GLU A 474 28.17 0.00 8.91
N LYS A 475 28.14 -0.90 9.89
CA LYS A 475 26.93 -1.14 10.69
C LYS A 475 26.79 -0.09 11.80
N ASP A 476 25.64 0.57 11.89
CA ASP A 476 25.40 1.65 12.85
C ASP A 476 24.93 1.10 14.21
N TYR A 477 25.86 0.56 14.99
CA TYR A 477 25.62 0.32 16.42
C TYR A 477 26.08 1.54 17.22
N SER A 478 25.15 2.43 17.58
CA SER A 478 25.40 3.35 18.67
C SER A 478 25.58 2.52 19.96
N THR A 479 26.83 2.19 20.34
CA THR A 479 27.38 2.20 21.73
C THR A 479 28.57 1.29 22.01
N GLU A 480 29.07 0.43 21.10
CA GLU A 480 30.28 -0.38 21.38
C GLU A 480 31.35 -0.23 20.28
N GLU A 481 32.62 -0.07 20.69
CA GLU A 481 33.80 0.30 19.88
C GLU A 481 34.25 -0.75 18.83
N THR A 482 33.33 -1.53 18.26
CA THR A 482 33.62 -2.44 17.14
C THR A 482 32.78 -2.04 15.93
N THR A 483 33.39 -1.31 14.99
CA THR A 483 32.84 -1.12 13.65
C THR A 483 32.82 -2.47 12.93
N TYR A 484 31.64 -3.05 12.78
CA TYR A 484 31.43 -4.21 11.91
C TYR A 484 31.35 -3.71 10.47
N VAL A 485 32.19 -4.28 9.60
CA VAL A 485 32.18 -4.00 8.16
C VAL A 485 31.56 -5.22 7.48
N SER A 486 30.40 -5.03 6.83
CA SER A 486 29.78 -6.09 6.05
C SER A 486 30.34 -6.12 4.63
N GLY A 487 30.39 -7.31 4.01
CA GLY A 487 30.67 -7.42 2.57
C GLY A 487 29.45 -7.03 1.72
N GLY A 488 28.25 -7.36 2.21
CA GLY A 488 26.97 -7.03 1.62
C GLY A 488 25.82 -7.23 2.59
N PHE A 489 24.61 -6.85 2.20
CA PHE A 489 23.37 -7.21 2.88
C PHE A 489 22.17 -7.02 1.94
N VAL A 490 21.07 -7.72 2.24
CA VAL A 490 19.75 -7.45 1.65
C VAL A 490 18.85 -6.76 2.68
N ASN A 491 18.32 -5.59 2.32
CA ASN A 491 17.28 -4.89 3.06
C ASN A 491 15.95 -4.90 2.28
N TYR A 492 14.86 -4.90 3.03
CA TYR A 492 13.50 -4.88 2.54
C TYR A 492 13.02 -3.43 2.63
N MET A 493 13.28 -2.66 1.56
CA MET A 493 13.03 -1.22 1.59
C MET A 493 11.61 -0.93 1.11
N TYR A 494 10.90 -0.16 1.93
CA TYR A 494 9.60 0.35 1.57
C TYR A 494 9.73 1.69 0.83
N PRO A 495 8.89 1.93 -0.20
CA PRO A 495 7.86 1.02 -0.72
C PRO A 495 8.40 0.05 -1.79
N GLY A 496 8.23 -1.26 -1.56
CA GLY A 496 8.11 -2.25 -2.63
C GLY A 496 9.37 -2.67 -3.40
N LYS A 497 10.57 -2.61 -2.80
CA LYS A 497 11.80 -3.11 -3.43
C LYS A 497 12.70 -3.90 -2.48
N TYR A 498 13.33 -4.96 -2.98
CA TYR A 498 14.51 -5.55 -2.33
C TYR A 498 15.71 -4.68 -2.68
N VAL A 499 16.52 -4.30 -1.69
CA VAL A 499 17.79 -3.59 -1.93
C VAL A 499 18.94 -4.46 -1.44
N MET A 500 19.80 -4.87 -2.37
CA MET A 500 21.05 -5.55 -2.09
C MET A 500 22.19 -4.52 -2.14
N ALA A 501 22.83 -4.25 -1.01
CA ALA A 501 24.00 -3.39 -0.93
C ALA A 501 25.28 -4.24 -0.96
N LEU A 502 26.25 -3.89 -1.80
CA LEU A 502 27.51 -4.64 -1.98
C LEU A 502 28.74 -3.71 -1.87
N ASP A 503 29.75 -4.07 -1.07
CA ASP A 503 31.04 -3.36 -1.02
C ASP A 503 31.90 -3.73 -2.23
N GLY A 504 31.86 -2.89 -3.27
CA GLY A 504 32.61 -3.07 -4.51
C GLY A 504 34.12 -2.89 -4.36
N ARG A 505 34.65 -2.47 -3.21
CA ARG A 505 36.12 -2.39 -3.01
C ARG A 505 36.74 -3.75 -2.73
N ALA A 506 35.94 -4.69 -2.23
CA ALA A 506 36.38 -6.06 -2.01
C ALA A 506 36.85 -6.75 -3.32
N MET A 507 36.53 -6.16 -4.48
CA MET A 507 36.86 -6.66 -5.82
C MET A 507 38.33 -6.55 -6.21
N ASN A 508 39.11 -5.69 -5.55
CA ASN A 508 40.50 -5.41 -5.91
C ASN A 508 41.52 -6.09 -4.97
N LEU A 509 41.04 -7.01 -4.14
CA LEU A 509 41.91 -7.90 -3.37
C LEU A 509 42.42 -8.98 -4.33
N SER A 510 43.76 -9.07 -4.49
CA SER A 510 44.50 -9.87 -5.47
C SER A 510 43.88 -11.21 -5.90
N GLU A 511 44.15 -11.67 -7.14
CA GLU A 511 43.67 -12.94 -7.74
C GLU A 511 43.69 -14.20 -6.84
N GLU A 512 44.49 -14.25 -5.77
CA GLU A 512 44.46 -15.33 -4.76
C GLU A 512 43.27 -15.26 -3.76
N ILE A 513 42.52 -14.14 -3.71
CA ILE A 513 41.40 -13.82 -2.79
C ILE A 513 40.07 -13.60 -3.57
N ASN A 514 40.08 -13.76 -4.89
CA ASN A 514 38.92 -13.62 -5.78
C ASN A 514 37.76 -14.67 -5.62
N PRO A 515 37.73 -15.64 -4.68
CA PRO A 515 36.51 -16.42 -4.45
C PRO A 515 35.43 -15.68 -3.63
N ILE A 516 35.81 -14.72 -2.78
CA ILE A 516 34.96 -14.18 -1.70
C ILE A 516 33.74 -13.37 -2.23
N VAL A 517 33.79 -12.88 -3.46
CA VAL A 517 32.76 -11.96 -3.96
C VAL A 517 31.63 -12.66 -4.70
N GLU A 518 31.96 -13.54 -5.65
CA GLU A 518 30.91 -14.31 -6.34
C GLU A 518 30.06 -15.05 -5.29
N GLU A 519 30.76 -15.61 -4.30
CA GLU A 519 30.22 -16.15 -3.06
C GLU A 519 29.25 -15.20 -2.35
N LEU A 520 29.67 -13.96 -2.07
CA LEU A 520 28.80 -12.96 -1.46
C LEU A 520 27.54 -12.70 -2.30
N ILE A 521 27.65 -12.59 -3.63
CA ILE A 521 26.49 -12.39 -4.50
C ILE A 521 25.52 -13.58 -4.39
N TYR A 522 26.04 -14.81 -4.42
CA TYR A 522 25.21 -16.02 -4.23
C TYR A 522 24.57 -16.06 -2.84
N HIS A 523 25.31 -15.63 -1.82
CA HIS A 523 24.84 -15.55 -0.44
C HIS A 523 23.65 -14.58 -0.33
N GLU A 524 23.80 -13.34 -0.78
CA GLU A 524 22.76 -12.31 -0.66
C GLU A 524 21.52 -12.66 -1.49
N PHE A 525 21.68 -13.20 -2.71
CA PHE A 525 20.53 -13.70 -3.48
C PHE A 525 19.81 -14.86 -2.78
N SER A 526 20.53 -15.68 -2.00
CA SER A 526 19.91 -16.77 -1.26
C SER A 526 18.90 -16.28 -0.23
N HIS A 527 19.12 -15.11 0.38
CA HIS A 527 18.12 -14.50 1.27
C HIS A 527 16.82 -14.15 0.53
N ILE A 528 16.91 -13.65 -0.70
CA ILE A 528 15.73 -13.32 -1.52
C ILE A 528 15.04 -14.60 -2.00
N ILE A 529 15.81 -15.63 -2.41
CA ILE A 529 15.28 -16.95 -2.78
C ILE A 529 14.50 -17.57 -1.61
N ASP A 530 15.08 -17.54 -0.40
CA ASP A 530 14.45 -18.03 0.83
C ASP A 530 13.08 -17.40 1.05
N LYS A 531 13.01 -16.06 0.97
CA LYS A 531 11.75 -15.33 1.16
C LYS A 531 10.71 -15.68 0.12
N ARG A 532 11.13 -15.84 -1.13
CA ARG A 532 10.24 -16.25 -2.22
C ARG A 532 9.68 -17.65 -2.02
N MET A 533 10.48 -18.60 -1.50
CA MET A 533 10.01 -19.95 -1.16
C MET A 533 9.12 -19.99 0.08
N GLU A 534 9.46 -19.19 1.11
CA GLU A 534 8.62 -19.01 2.30
C GLU A 534 7.23 -18.50 1.89
N TYR A 535 7.17 -17.46 1.04
CA TYR A 535 5.93 -16.90 0.53
C TYR A 535 5.15 -17.90 -0.32
N PHE A 536 5.83 -18.70 -1.16
CA PHE A 536 5.20 -19.80 -1.90
C PHE A 536 4.53 -20.81 -0.96
N ALA A 537 5.25 -21.25 0.08
CA ALA A 537 4.77 -22.26 1.02
C ALA A 537 3.56 -21.79 1.83
N MET A 538 3.37 -20.47 2.04
CA MET A 538 2.17 -19.91 2.67
C MET A 538 0.88 -20.27 1.93
N PHE A 539 0.93 -20.39 0.59
CA PHE A 539 -0.23 -20.67 -0.25
C PHE A 539 -0.28 -22.10 -0.78
N ASN A 540 0.80 -22.87 -0.59
CA ASN A 540 0.93 -24.23 -1.11
C ASN A 540 1.22 -25.20 0.04
N ALA A 541 0.16 -25.83 0.57
CA ALA A 541 0.26 -26.73 1.73
C ALA A 541 1.15 -27.96 1.49
N ASP A 542 1.35 -28.36 0.24
CA ASP A 542 2.22 -29.48 -0.17
C ASP A 542 3.63 -29.02 -0.58
N ALA A 543 3.99 -27.75 -0.36
CA ALA A 543 5.29 -27.20 -0.73
C ALA A 543 6.44 -28.04 -0.14
N ALA A 544 7.46 -28.27 -0.95
CA ALA A 544 8.64 -29.03 -0.54
C ALA A 544 9.45 -28.31 0.55
N TYR A 545 9.38 -26.98 0.59
CA TYR A 545 10.10 -26.13 1.53
C TYR A 545 9.27 -25.78 2.77
N SER A 546 9.93 -25.77 3.92
CA SER A 546 9.49 -25.22 5.20
C SER A 546 10.70 -25.07 6.12
N ASP A 547 10.67 -24.10 7.04
CA ASP A 547 11.73 -23.94 8.06
C ASP A 547 11.85 -25.19 8.93
N TYR A 548 10.72 -25.74 9.38
CA TYR A 548 10.71 -26.97 10.17
C TYR A 548 11.36 -28.14 9.41
N GLY A 549 11.09 -28.28 8.11
CA GLY A 549 11.71 -29.32 7.30
C GLY A 549 13.22 -29.12 7.15
N TRP A 550 13.70 -27.89 6.98
CA TRP A 550 15.13 -27.57 6.99
C TRP A 550 15.77 -27.91 8.35
N GLU A 551 15.18 -27.40 9.43
CA GLU A 551 15.68 -27.62 10.80
C GLU A 551 15.69 -29.09 11.20
N SER A 552 14.77 -29.90 10.67
CA SER A 552 14.73 -31.34 10.92
C SER A 552 15.96 -32.09 10.41
N LEU A 553 16.73 -31.47 9.50
CA LEU A 553 18.00 -32.00 8.99
C LEU A 553 19.19 -31.67 9.89
N ASN A 554 19.00 -30.82 10.90
CA ASN A 554 20.02 -30.56 11.91
C ASN A 554 20.20 -31.77 12.85
N PRO A 555 21.34 -31.85 13.55
CA PRO A 555 21.56 -32.85 14.60
C PRO A 555 20.45 -32.81 15.66
N GLU A 556 20.08 -33.98 16.21
CA GLU A 556 19.03 -34.07 17.23
C GLU A 556 19.33 -33.14 18.44
N GLY A 557 18.39 -32.25 18.74
CA GLY A 557 18.49 -31.29 19.84
C GLY A 557 19.38 -30.06 19.56
N TYR A 558 19.86 -29.88 18.31
CA TYR A 558 20.57 -28.67 17.91
C TYR A 558 19.64 -27.45 17.92
N VAL A 559 20.19 -26.31 18.34
CA VAL A 559 19.54 -24.99 18.29
C VAL A 559 20.58 -24.01 17.77
N TYR A 560 20.19 -23.12 16.86
CA TYR A 560 21.05 -22.05 16.37
C TYR A 560 21.49 -21.12 17.50
N ASN A 561 22.67 -20.49 17.34
CA ASN A 561 23.32 -19.77 18.43
C ASN A 561 22.98 -18.27 18.49
N ASP A 562 22.25 -17.75 17.49
CA ASP A 562 21.87 -16.34 17.31
C ASP A 562 23.06 -15.36 17.47
N SER A 563 24.26 -15.78 17.06
CA SER A 563 25.50 -15.03 17.22
C SER A 563 26.48 -15.22 16.07
N TYR A 564 26.82 -14.10 15.42
CA TYR A 564 27.84 -14.03 14.37
C TYR A 564 29.27 -14.36 14.85
N TYR A 565 29.49 -14.50 16.16
CA TYR A 565 30.80 -14.79 16.77
C TYR A 565 30.88 -16.20 17.37
N GLY A 566 29.93 -17.07 17.01
CA GLY A 566 29.92 -18.47 17.43
C GLY A 566 31.13 -19.26 16.90
N ASN A 567 31.36 -20.42 17.53
CA ASN A 567 32.27 -21.42 16.98
C ASN A 567 31.45 -22.65 16.55
N LEU A 568 31.84 -23.27 15.45
CA LEU A 568 31.29 -24.56 15.04
C LEU A 568 31.82 -25.66 15.97
N ASP A 569 30.93 -26.27 16.75
CA ASP A 569 31.28 -27.45 17.54
C ASP A 569 31.65 -28.60 16.58
N PRO A 570 32.83 -29.25 16.74
CA PRO A 570 33.24 -30.36 15.89
C PRO A 570 32.21 -31.48 15.76
N GLN A 571 31.32 -31.67 16.75
CA GLN A 571 30.26 -32.68 16.68
C GLN A 571 29.17 -32.36 15.66
N TYR A 572 29.06 -31.11 15.23
CA TYR A 572 28.09 -30.63 14.23
C TYR A 572 28.72 -30.35 12.87
N ALA A 573 30.04 -30.57 12.71
CA ALA A 573 30.77 -30.22 11.51
C ALA A 573 30.30 -30.92 10.22
N ASP A 574 29.56 -32.03 10.35
CA ASP A 574 28.93 -32.76 9.22
C ASP A 574 27.70 -32.04 8.63
N TYR A 575 27.12 -31.07 9.34
CA TYR A 575 25.82 -30.47 9.01
C TYR A 575 25.88 -29.00 8.60
N PHE A 576 27.02 -28.34 8.81
CA PHE A 576 27.21 -26.91 8.56
C PHE A 576 28.47 -26.68 7.74
N VAL A 577 28.45 -25.68 6.87
CA VAL A 577 29.62 -25.25 6.10
C VAL A 577 30.74 -24.81 7.04
N ASP A 578 30.43 -23.84 7.91
CA ASP A 578 31.33 -23.24 8.88
C ASP A 578 30.56 -22.70 10.11
N ALA A 579 31.22 -21.90 10.94
CA ALA A 579 30.61 -21.33 12.15
C ALA A 579 29.56 -20.25 11.85
N TYR A 580 29.63 -19.59 10.71
CA TYR A 580 28.68 -18.54 10.33
C TYR A 580 27.30 -19.15 10.03
N ALA A 581 27.28 -20.31 9.36
CA ALA A 581 26.09 -21.13 9.14
C ALA A 581 25.39 -21.60 10.45
N CYS A 582 26.03 -21.45 11.62
CA CYS A 582 25.42 -21.76 12.92
C CYS A 582 24.62 -20.60 13.53
N THR A 583 24.60 -19.43 12.88
CA THR A 583 23.93 -18.21 13.39
C THR A 583 22.42 -18.39 13.46
N ASN A 584 21.78 -18.71 12.33
CA ASN A 584 20.34 -19.00 12.21
C ASN A 584 20.09 -19.83 10.94
N GLY A 585 18.84 -20.29 10.74
CA GLY A 585 18.48 -21.12 9.58
C GLY A 585 18.65 -20.43 8.22
N THR A 586 18.46 -19.10 8.17
CA THR A 586 18.63 -18.31 6.95
C THR A 586 20.11 -18.24 6.54
N GLU A 587 21.02 -17.97 7.48
CA GLU A 587 22.47 -17.96 7.20
C GLU A 587 23.00 -19.34 6.82
N ASP A 588 22.45 -20.39 7.42
CA ASP A 588 22.80 -21.78 7.09
C ASP A 588 22.47 -22.10 5.62
N ARG A 589 21.28 -21.72 5.15
CA ARG A 589 20.86 -21.89 3.76
C ARG A 589 21.68 -21.02 2.81
N ALA A 590 21.87 -19.75 3.13
CA ALA A 590 22.66 -18.84 2.30
C ALA A 590 24.10 -19.33 2.15
N ARG A 591 24.75 -19.74 3.25
CA ARG A 591 26.11 -20.29 3.23
C ARG A 591 26.21 -21.63 2.50
N THR A 592 25.19 -22.48 2.62
CA THR A 592 25.12 -23.76 1.89
C THR A 592 25.00 -23.52 0.38
N MET A 593 24.13 -22.62 -0.05
CA MET A 593 23.92 -22.28 -1.46
C MET A 593 25.14 -21.59 -2.06
N GLU A 594 25.74 -20.65 -1.34
CA GLU A 594 27.00 -19.99 -1.69
C GLU A 594 28.08 -21.00 -2.07
N TYR A 595 28.35 -21.99 -1.20
CA TYR A 595 29.39 -22.99 -1.45
C TYR A 595 29.04 -23.94 -2.59
N ALA A 596 27.75 -24.25 -2.77
CA ALA A 596 27.28 -25.07 -3.87
C ALA A 596 27.48 -24.36 -5.22
N MET A 597 27.16 -23.06 -5.28
CA MET A 597 27.32 -22.20 -6.46
C MET A 597 28.80 -21.95 -6.81
N GLY A 598 29.64 -21.74 -5.80
CA GLY A 598 31.09 -21.59 -5.94
C GLY A 598 31.83 -22.88 -6.35
N GLY A 599 31.13 -24.02 -6.42
CA GLY A 599 31.70 -25.29 -6.88
C GLY A 599 32.61 -25.98 -5.87
N TYR A 600 32.40 -25.74 -4.57
CA TYR A 600 33.18 -26.33 -3.48
C TYR A 600 32.83 -27.80 -3.19
N ILE A 601 32.87 -28.65 -4.21
CA ILE A 601 32.44 -30.06 -4.16
C ILE A 601 33.06 -30.84 -2.99
N GLY A 602 34.32 -30.55 -2.64
CA GLY A 602 35.04 -31.27 -1.58
C GLY A 602 34.37 -31.20 -0.20
N ILE A 603 33.76 -30.06 0.16
CA ILE A 603 33.11 -29.92 1.47
C ILE A 603 31.85 -30.79 1.57
N PHE A 604 31.10 -30.91 0.48
CA PHE A 604 29.88 -31.72 0.41
C PHE A 604 30.22 -33.21 0.34
N ALA A 605 31.28 -33.58 -0.39
CA ALA A 605 31.74 -34.97 -0.50
C ALA A 605 32.09 -35.60 0.86
N GLU A 606 32.54 -34.78 1.81
CA GLU A 606 32.96 -35.22 3.14
C GLU A 606 31.85 -35.13 4.19
N LYS A 607 30.79 -34.36 3.93
CA LYS A 607 29.75 -34.00 4.90
C LYS A 607 28.36 -34.47 4.46
N LYS A 608 27.88 -35.57 5.07
CA LYS A 608 26.61 -36.20 4.67
C LYS A 608 25.41 -35.32 5.03
N GLY A 609 25.36 -34.79 6.26
CA GLY A 609 24.28 -33.90 6.71
C GLY A 609 24.16 -32.65 5.85
N LEU A 610 25.30 -32.03 5.49
CA LEU A 610 25.32 -30.87 4.60
C LEU A 610 24.83 -31.19 3.18
N THR A 611 25.17 -32.37 2.67
CA THR A 611 24.66 -32.82 1.35
C THR A 611 23.14 -33.01 1.39
N GLU A 612 22.58 -33.62 2.44
CA GLU A 612 21.12 -33.80 2.60
C GLU A 612 20.38 -32.45 2.68
N LYS A 613 20.98 -31.45 3.34
CA LYS A 613 20.50 -30.07 3.34
C LYS A 613 20.47 -29.45 1.94
N LEU A 614 21.57 -29.55 1.19
CA LEU A 614 21.61 -29.04 -0.19
C LEU A 614 20.55 -29.72 -1.07
N GLU A 615 20.35 -31.03 -0.94
CA GLU A 615 19.30 -31.77 -1.66
C GLU A 615 17.90 -31.24 -1.33
N TYR A 616 17.62 -30.98 -0.06
CA TYR A 616 16.34 -30.40 0.37
C TYR A 616 16.14 -29.00 -0.21
N TYR A 617 17.17 -28.15 -0.19
CA TYR A 617 17.11 -26.79 -0.72
C TYR A 617 16.86 -26.78 -2.23
N CYS A 618 17.59 -27.60 -2.99
CA CYS A 618 17.39 -27.75 -4.44
C CYS A 618 15.95 -28.18 -4.76
N LYS A 619 15.40 -29.11 -3.98
CA LYS A 619 14.01 -29.55 -4.13
C LYS A 619 13.02 -28.41 -3.87
N GLY A 620 13.24 -27.62 -2.81
CA GLY A 620 12.44 -26.43 -2.51
C GLY A 620 12.42 -25.43 -3.66
N ILE A 621 13.60 -25.13 -4.23
CA ILE A 621 13.73 -24.22 -5.37
C ILE A 621 13.00 -24.76 -6.61
N ARG A 622 13.19 -26.04 -6.96
CA ARG A 622 12.51 -26.63 -8.12
C ARG A 622 10.99 -26.69 -7.97
N ASP A 623 10.48 -26.73 -6.74
CA ASP A 623 9.04 -26.77 -6.44
C ASP A 623 8.40 -25.38 -6.42
N SER A 624 9.14 -24.35 -6.00
CA SER A 624 8.59 -23.01 -5.75
C SER A 624 8.64 -22.06 -6.96
N PHE A 625 9.39 -22.43 -8.00
CA PHE A 625 9.69 -21.60 -9.17
C PHE A 625 9.22 -22.26 -10.47
N ASP A 626 8.91 -21.46 -11.49
CA ASP A 626 8.70 -21.95 -12.85
C ASP A 626 10.03 -22.41 -13.44
N THR A 627 10.16 -23.73 -13.56
CA THR A 627 11.36 -24.41 -14.07
C THR A 627 11.34 -24.59 -15.60
N THR A 628 10.35 -24.02 -16.29
CA THR A 628 10.27 -24.07 -17.75
C THR A 628 11.53 -23.49 -18.37
N GLY A 629 12.21 -24.29 -19.21
CA GLY A 629 13.45 -23.88 -19.87
C GLY A 629 14.72 -24.03 -19.03
N TRP A 630 14.62 -24.39 -17.75
CA TRP A 630 15.79 -24.69 -16.92
C TRP A 630 16.50 -25.95 -17.43
N THR A 631 17.81 -26.01 -17.25
CA THR A 631 18.58 -27.22 -17.53
C THR A 631 18.21 -28.34 -16.55
N GLU A 632 18.47 -29.59 -16.95
CA GLU A 632 18.26 -30.77 -16.08
C GLU A 632 19.08 -30.68 -14.79
N VAL A 633 20.26 -30.07 -14.87
CA VAL A 633 21.16 -29.81 -13.74
C VAL A 633 21.53 -28.34 -13.74
N LEU A 634 21.27 -27.66 -12.64
CA LEU A 634 21.65 -26.26 -12.40
C LEU A 634 23.00 -26.16 -11.70
N PRO A 635 23.68 -25.00 -11.75
CA PRO A 635 24.99 -24.84 -11.14
C PRO A 635 25.09 -25.28 -9.67
N TRP A 636 24.10 -24.95 -8.84
CA TRP A 636 24.06 -25.39 -7.44
C TRP A 636 23.76 -26.89 -7.26
N GLU A 637 23.17 -27.54 -8.26
CA GLU A 637 22.89 -28.98 -8.28
C GLU A 637 24.08 -29.79 -8.83
N GLU A 638 25.01 -29.17 -9.57
CA GLU A 638 26.23 -29.83 -10.07
C GLU A 638 27.03 -30.44 -8.92
N THR A 639 27.08 -29.74 -7.78
CA THR A 639 27.72 -30.20 -6.55
C THR A 639 27.11 -31.51 -6.05
N LEU A 640 25.79 -31.64 -6.05
CA LEU A 640 25.10 -32.89 -5.66
C LEU A 640 25.43 -34.04 -6.59
N ASN A 641 25.48 -33.79 -7.89
CA ASN A 641 25.79 -34.81 -8.89
C ASN A 641 27.26 -35.26 -8.85
N ALA A 642 28.16 -34.40 -8.37
CA ALA A 642 29.57 -34.73 -8.24
C ALA A 642 29.90 -35.59 -7.00
N VAL A 643 29.04 -35.56 -5.96
CA VAL A 643 29.27 -36.27 -4.69
C VAL A 643 28.45 -37.56 -4.54
N ARG A 644 27.53 -37.83 -5.48
CA ARG A 644 26.78 -39.09 -5.61
C ARG A 644 27.51 -40.08 -6.51
#